data_AF-A0A415SAL3-F1
#
_entry.id   AF-A0A415SAL3-F1
#
_cell.length_a   1.000
_cell.length_b   1.000
_cell.length_c   1.000
_cell.angle_alpha   90.00
_cell.angle_beta   90.00
_cell.angle_gamma   90.00
#
_symmetry.space_group_name_H-M   'P 1'
#
loop_
_entity.id
_entity.type
_entity.pdbx_description
1 polymer ?
#
loop_
_entity_poly.entity_id
_entity_poly.type
_entity_poly.pdbx_seq_one_letter_code
_entity_poly.pdbx_strand_id
1 'polypeptide(L)'
;MNNKLFIPSCHKFITKKDGTANFQRIYGVLKSAYSTKYPNDTLSSEEVFDFLKLNQIVPHDFPHQDMDFDYQELCFSIITQYKCNSICQLCPYSSLYKNIYENEESILLSYALNSWDHLNSLKKAGLTCRHFRSMIPVSDKSKVLVVPLNRLAYEYLETVPSSANDLLSIDHKIMTALKQNNKNKLSNADFEIMHKYLTNLTRFDSKKISDENVADIMKRCFQLEYTKKVANNSATAAKPSISTAPPIEGLLAGKSQEHISKKLSKTPEKGKSSKYPVKQPTSAPKEYPQDIKEVPSKPELKSVSTPSKKQPNPSLKKDSKILSVYNCQNTPELVLSVPTPLKRLPKTWALSAQELSAAHIIDLEIVEALRIELFLFDLLQTPILPAEIVEIKNEYWFLMYVKEQFYIFHADNLALFKHILPYISRSKVRKIICYEPYLLYYFLFKHNLYYVSIFSLRLTADICLPIHNWGIFIESLLNTLIHIHTKGSILDILPAYYQTYRILDKKLEKIDTTQQDMLFHKMCLARAIGKFFIPSNYYFSENYAFLEETPEDYIFTYDGTQKMQDPYYSIRYVFSWDAEELFPAKSLAIWFIKNRLLETHKITILAVKENQITFAITNEEYSFLCSIVNQAIGQYVILNETPSVSIDEIILNDKIL
;
A
#
# COMPACT_ATOMS: atom_id res chain seq x y z
N MET A 1 7.71 -10.81 37.94
CA MET A 1 8.19 -9.68 37.10
C MET A 1 7.44 -9.69 35.78
N ASN A 2 7.11 -8.54 35.21
CA ASN A 2 6.41 -8.45 33.93
C ASN A 2 7.40 -8.55 32.75
N ASN A 3 7.28 -9.59 31.92
CA ASN A 3 8.13 -9.85 30.73
C ASN A 3 7.87 -8.87 29.55
N LYS A 4 7.55 -7.59 29.84
CA LYS A 4 7.27 -6.53 28.86
C LYS A 4 8.24 -5.34 28.95
N LEU A 5 8.97 -5.17 30.05
CA LEU A 5 9.95 -4.09 30.17
C LEU A 5 11.20 -4.41 29.36
N PHE A 6 11.67 -3.42 28.60
CA PHE A 6 12.89 -3.50 27.80
C PHE A 6 13.77 -2.29 28.11
N ILE A 7 15.09 -2.45 28.03
CA ILE A 7 16.00 -1.31 28.10
C ILE A 7 15.87 -0.52 26.78
N PRO A 8 15.69 0.82 26.79
CA PRO A 8 15.63 1.58 25.55
C PRO A 8 17.05 1.65 24.96
N SER A 9 17.29 1.04 23.79
CA SER A 9 18.64 0.89 23.22
C SER A 9 19.41 2.20 23.05
N CYS A 10 18.70 3.32 22.98
CA CYS A 10 19.26 4.67 22.90
C CYS A 10 20.00 5.14 24.16
N HIS A 11 19.86 4.47 25.31
CA HIS A 11 20.52 4.85 26.58
C HIS A 11 22.04 5.07 26.41
N LYS A 12 22.69 4.25 25.55
CA LYS A 12 24.12 4.32 25.22
C LYS A 12 24.57 5.69 24.67
N PHE A 13 23.66 6.51 24.15
CA PHE A 13 23.95 7.85 23.61
C PHE A 13 23.48 8.99 24.52
N ILE A 14 22.68 8.71 25.56
CA ILE A 14 22.01 9.74 26.37
C ILE A 14 22.97 10.22 27.47
N THR A 15 23.85 11.14 27.11
CA THR A 15 24.87 11.71 28.00
C THR A 15 24.59 13.16 28.40
N LYS A 16 25.26 13.59 29.48
CA LYS A 16 25.43 15.00 29.88
C LYS A 16 26.63 15.61 29.13
N LYS A 17 26.88 16.92 29.32
CA LYS A 17 28.00 17.64 28.68
C LYS A 17 29.39 17.13 29.09
N ASP A 18 29.48 16.55 30.28
CA ASP A 18 30.69 15.91 30.86
C ASP A 18 30.94 14.48 30.34
N GLY A 19 30.07 13.94 29.48
CA GLY A 19 30.15 12.57 28.95
C GLY A 19 29.52 11.49 29.83
N THR A 20 29.13 11.79 31.08
CA THR A 20 28.42 10.84 31.95
C THR A 20 27.00 10.58 31.47
N ALA A 21 26.42 9.43 31.84
CA ALA A 21 25.04 9.08 31.49
C ALA A 21 24.03 10.06 32.14
N ASN A 22 22.99 10.41 31.40
CA ASN A 22 21.88 11.24 31.87
C ASN A 22 20.68 10.35 32.24
N PHE A 23 20.73 9.79 33.45
CA PHE A 23 19.73 8.85 33.98
C PHE A 23 18.29 9.38 33.92
N GLN A 24 18.08 10.65 34.26
CA GLN A 24 16.79 11.34 34.18
C GLN A 24 16.18 11.26 32.76
N ARG A 25 17.00 11.44 31.72
CA ARG A 25 16.57 11.30 30.33
C ARG A 25 16.39 9.86 29.88
N ILE A 26 17.22 8.93 30.37
CA ILE A 26 17.04 7.50 30.07
C ILE A 26 15.71 7.00 30.63
N TYR A 27 15.37 7.39 31.86
CA TYR A 27 14.09 7.15 32.52
C TYR A 27 12.92 7.77 31.75
N GLY A 28 12.96 9.08 31.48
CA GLY A 28 11.87 9.79 30.78
C GLY A 28 11.58 9.22 29.39
N VAL A 29 12.61 8.71 28.70
CA VAL A 29 12.47 8.02 27.41
C VAL A 29 11.89 6.62 27.56
N LEU A 30 12.31 5.84 28.57
CA LEU A 30 11.72 4.53 28.84
C LEU A 30 10.22 4.66 29.16
N LYS A 31 9.86 5.53 30.10
CA LYS A 31 8.46 5.81 30.48
C LYS A 31 7.63 6.26 29.27
N SER A 32 8.09 7.28 28.54
CA SER A 32 7.39 7.79 27.36
C SER A 32 7.23 6.74 26.24
N ALA A 33 8.30 6.00 25.92
CA ALA A 33 8.29 4.98 24.86
C ALA A 33 7.39 3.79 25.22
N TYR A 34 7.41 3.34 26.48
CA TYR A 34 6.56 2.26 26.96
C TYR A 34 5.08 2.65 26.84
N SER A 35 4.67 3.77 27.44
CA SER A 35 3.28 4.25 27.35
C SER A 35 2.81 4.50 25.90
N THR A 36 3.73 4.90 25.01
CA THR A 36 3.43 5.12 23.58
C THR A 36 3.25 3.82 22.78
N LYS A 37 3.78 2.69 23.28
CA LYS A 37 3.68 1.36 22.66
C LYS A 37 2.58 0.49 23.30
N TYR A 38 2.36 0.63 24.59
CA TYR A 38 1.42 -0.16 25.38
C TYR A 38 0.45 0.76 26.15
N PRO A 39 -0.46 1.49 25.46
CA PRO A 39 -1.29 2.53 26.07
C PRO A 39 -2.26 2.02 27.14
N ASN A 40 -2.59 0.73 27.11
CA ASN A 40 -3.51 0.08 28.05
C ASN A 40 -2.78 -0.60 29.24
N ASP A 41 -1.44 -0.60 29.25
CA ASP A 41 -0.63 -1.12 30.36
C ASP A 41 -0.23 0.04 31.29
N THR A 42 -0.83 0.12 32.47
CA THR A 42 -0.35 1.01 33.54
C THR A 42 0.89 0.40 34.20
N LEU A 43 2.03 1.10 34.13
CA LEU A 43 3.26 0.78 34.88
C LEU A 43 3.46 1.78 36.02
N SER A 44 4.00 1.32 37.14
CA SER A 44 4.45 2.24 38.19
C SER A 44 5.70 3.01 37.74
N SER A 45 5.76 4.29 38.08
CA SER A 45 6.96 5.13 37.92
C SER A 45 8.19 4.53 38.63
N GLU A 46 7.97 3.84 39.75
CA GLU A 46 9.01 3.20 40.57
C GLU A 46 9.50 1.90 39.92
N GLU A 47 8.59 1.04 39.44
CA GLU A 47 8.94 -0.19 38.70
C GLU A 47 9.84 0.09 37.49
N VAL A 48 9.59 1.19 36.75
CA VAL A 48 10.42 1.63 35.62
C VAL A 48 11.84 1.97 36.06
N PHE A 49 12.00 2.60 37.23
CA PHE A 49 13.29 3.03 37.75
C PHE A 49 14.07 1.88 38.41
N ASP A 50 13.40 1.06 39.20
CA ASP A 50 14.00 -0.14 39.80
C ASP A 50 14.39 -1.16 38.71
N PHE A 51 13.64 -1.25 37.61
CA PHE A 51 14.07 -2.01 36.42
C PHE A 51 15.37 -1.47 35.81
N LEU A 52 15.55 -0.14 35.73
CA LEU A 52 16.80 0.44 35.24
C LEU A 52 17.98 0.19 36.19
N LYS A 53 17.75 0.14 37.51
CA LYS A 53 18.74 -0.27 38.51
C LYS A 53 19.11 -1.76 38.39
N LEU A 54 18.12 -2.65 38.33
CA LEU A 54 18.33 -4.09 38.17
C LEU A 54 19.10 -4.47 36.91
N ASN A 55 18.98 -3.67 35.85
CA ASN A 55 19.72 -3.82 34.59
C ASN A 55 21.04 -3.01 34.54
N GLN A 56 21.49 -2.44 35.67
CA GLN A 56 22.73 -1.68 35.82
C GLN A 56 22.85 -0.45 34.90
N ILE A 57 21.72 0.06 34.40
CA ILE A 57 21.64 1.28 33.57
C ILE A 57 21.62 2.54 34.43
N VAL A 58 21.13 2.42 35.68
CA VAL A 58 21.26 3.39 36.76
C VAL A 58 22.03 2.71 37.91
N PRO A 59 22.97 3.39 38.58
CA PRO A 59 23.65 2.84 39.75
C PRO A 59 22.65 2.45 40.85
N HIS A 60 22.87 1.32 41.53
CA HIS A 60 21.97 0.83 42.58
C HIS A 60 21.80 1.83 43.74
N ASP A 61 22.89 2.52 44.07
CA ASP A 61 23.06 3.56 45.08
C ASP A 61 22.51 4.95 44.67
N PHE A 62 22.14 5.16 43.39
CA PHE A 62 21.56 6.43 42.95
C PHE A 62 20.23 6.70 43.69
N PRO A 63 20.08 7.81 44.44
CA PRO A 63 18.91 7.99 45.30
C PRO A 63 17.64 8.25 44.48
N HIS A 64 16.53 7.61 44.87
CA HIS A 64 15.21 7.86 44.27
C HIS A 64 14.75 9.33 44.39
N GLN A 65 15.32 10.11 45.32
CA GLN A 65 15.01 11.53 45.53
C GLN A 65 15.60 12.45 44.44
N ASP A 66 16.66 12.02 43.73
CA ASP A 66 17.28 12.79 42.64
C ASP A 66 16.59 12.55 41.27
N MET A 67 15.47 11.82 41.27
CA MET A 67 14.69 11.50 40.07
C MET A 67 13.36 12.26 40.05
N ASP A 68 13.15 13.06 39.00
CA ASP A 68 11.82 13.53 38.62
C ASP A 68 11.08 12.36 37.95
N PHE A 69 10.14 11.76 38.68
CA PHE A 69 9.33 10.65 38.18
C PHE A 69 8.26 11.08 37.17
N ASP A 70 7.86 12.35 37.10
CA ASP A 70 6.85 12.83 36.15
C ASP A 70 7.45 13.29 34.81
N TYR A 71 8.76 13.54 34.79
CA TYR A 71 9.53 13.83 33.59
C TYR A 71 9.27 12.85 32.44
N GLN A 72 8.96 13.41 31.26
CA GLN A 72 8.86 12.66 30.01
C GLN A 72 9.84 13.25 28.99
N GLU A 73 10.50 12.38 28.24
CA GLU A 73 11.39 12.78 27.14
C GLU A 73 11.08 11.92 25.93
N LEU A 74 10.89 12.55 24.77
CA LEU A 74 10.42 11.87 23.56
C LEU A 74 11.59 11.18 22.85
N CYS A 75 11.37 9.97 22.33
CA CYS A 75 12.36 9.31 21.46
C CYS A 75 12.79 10.20 20.28
N PHE A 76 11.90 11.03 19.75
CA PHE A 76 12.22 11.99 18.69
C PHE A 76 13.21 13.09 19.14
N SER A 77 13.12 13.57 20.40
CA SER A 77 14.13 14.46 20.98
C SER A 77 15.51 13.80 20.97
N ILE A 78 15.58 12.52 21.38
CA ILE A 78 16.84 11.76 21.44
C ILE A 78 17.44 11.52 20.05
N ILE A 79 16.60 11.16 19.07
CA ILE A 79 17.03 10.99 17.67
C ILE A 79 17.59 12.32 17.13
N THR A 80 16.95 13.45 17.45
CA THR A 80 17.36 14.78 16.97
C THR A 80 18.62 15.29 17.66
N GLN A 81 18.73 15.16 18.98
CA GLN A 81 19.85 15.70 19.76
C GLN A 81 21.09 14.79 19.76
N TYR A 82 20.90 13.48 19.89
CA TYR A 82 21.98 12.50 20.07
C TYR A 82 22.20 11.61 18.83
N LYS A 83 21.54 11.89 17.70
CA LYS A 83 21.63 11.13 16.42
C LYS A 83 21.35 9.62 16.55
N CYS A 84 20.60 9.22 17.58
CA CYS A 84 20.29 7.81 17.83
C CYS A 84 19.56 7.17 16.64
N ASN A 85 20.09 6.05 16.13
CA ASN A 85 19.47 5.23 15.08
C ASN A 85 19.24 3.76 15.51
N SER A 86 19.33 3.44 16.81
CA SER A 86 19.28 2.05 17.27
C SER A 86 17.96 1.32 16.98
N ILE A 87 18.12 0.05 16.65
CA ILE A 87 17.11 -1.00 16.78
C ILE A 87 16.70 -1.06 18.26
N CYS A 88 15.43 -0.78 18.56
CA CYS A 88 14.91 -0.59 19.91
C CYS A 88 13.44 -0.98 19.94
N GLN A 89 13.11 -2.00 20.74
CA GLN A 89 11.75 -2.56 20.78
C GLN A 89 10.70 -1.62 21.39
N LEU A 90 11.09 -0.53 22.06
CA LEU A 90 10.16 0.45 22.64
C LEU A 90 9.97 1.70 21.78
N CYS A 91 10.99 2.11 21.04
CA CYS A 91 10.97 3.38 20.31
C CYS A 91 10.07 3.25 19.06
N PRO A 92 8.95 4.01 18.96
CA PRO A 92 8.04 3.92 17.80
C PRO A 92 8.68 4.43 16.50
N TYR A 93 9.80 5.15 16.59
CA TYR A 93 10.59 5.64 15.45
C TYR A 93 11.78 4.72 15.12
N SER A 94 11.98 3.62 15.85
CA SER A 94 13.06 2.66 15.58
C SER A 94 12.80 1.88 14.29
N SER A 95 13.88 1.43 13.65
CA SER A 95 13.89 0.68 12.38
C SER A 95 12.86 -0.45 12.29
N LEU A 96 12.56 -1.10 13.42
CA LEU A 96 11.57 -2.18 13.56
C LEU A 96 10.10 -1.77 13.31
N TYR A 97 9.77 -0.49 13.50
CA TYR A 97 8.41 0.05 13.43
C TYR A 97 8.30 1.31 12.56
N LYS A 98 9.43 1.89 12.18
CA LYS A 98 9.56 3.12 11.37
C LYS A 98 8.83 2.97 10.03
N ASN A 99 7.73 3.71 9.90
CA ASN A 99 6.84 3.78 8.73
C ASN A 99 5.85 2.61 8.57
N ILE A 100 5.65 1.77 9.61
CA ILE A 100 4.72 0.62 9.56
C ILE A 100 3.26 1.01 9.23
N TYR A 101 2.87 2.25 9.55
CA TYR A 101 1.55 2.83 9.28
C TYR A 101 1.63 4.02 8.31
N GLU A 102 2.66 4.16 7.45
CA GLU A 102 2.82 5.37 6.62
C GLU A 102 1.70 5.56 5.59
N ASN A 103 1.11 4.48 5.09
CA ASN A 103 -0.08 4.55 4.25
C ASN A 103 -1.33 4.96 5.06
N GLU A 104 -1.56 4.33 6.22
CA GLU A 104 -2.66 4.69 7.12
C GLU A 104 -2.57 6.15 7.63
N GLU A 105 -1.38 6.61 8.01
CA GLU A 105 -1.09 8.00 8.36
C GLU A 105 -1.29 8.94 7.17
N SER A 106 -0.87 8.56 5.96
CA SER A 106 -1.15 9.34 4.75
C SER A 106 -2.65 9.54 4.52
N ILE A 107 -3.46 8.51 4.76
CA ILE A 107 -4.92 8.54 4.56
C ILE A 107 -5.57 9.47 5.58
N LEU A 108 -5.23 9.35 6.87
CA LEU A 108 -5.76 10.26 7.91
C LEU A 108 -5.32 11.71 7.67
N LEU A 109 -4.07 11.95 7.27
CA LEU A 109 -3.58 13.29 6.98
C LEU A 109 -4.25 13.88 5.72
N SER A 110 -4.44 13.09 4.66
CA SER A 110 -5.19 13.54 3.47
C SER A 110 -6.65 13.86 3.79
N TYR A 111 -7.32 13.02 4.58
CA TYR A 111 -8.70 13.25 5.04
C TYR A 111 -8.79 14.55 5.86
N ALA A 112 -7.85 14.78 6.79
CA ALA A 112 -7.75 16.01 7.58
C ALA A 112 -7.47 17.27 6.75
N LEU A 113 -6.54 17.19 5.79
CA LEU A 113 -6.17 18.30 4.90
C LEU A 113 -7.32 18.73 3.96
N ASN A 114 -8.21 17.79 3.61
CA ASN A 114 -9.28 18.03 2.64
C ASN A 114 -10.48 18.83 3.19
N SER A 115 -10.74 18.82 4.51
CA SER A 115 -11.92 19.52 5.06
C SER A 115 -11.78 19.89 6.53
N TRP A 116 -12.27 21.08 6.87
CA TRP A 116 -12.39 21.58 8.24
C TRP A 116 -13.26 20.67 9.12
N ASP A 117 -14.31 20.08 8.53
CA ASP A 117 -15.18 19.13 9.21
C ASP A 117 -14.49 17.79 9.49
N HIS A 118 -13.60 17.35 8.58
CA HIS A 118 -12.82 16.12 8.75
C HIS A 118 -11.76 16.29 9.84
N LEU A 119 -10.98 17.38 9.78
CA LEU A 119 -9.99 17.74 10.80
C LEU A 119 -10.62 17.83 12.20
N ASN A 120 -11.77 18.50 12.33
CA ASN A 120 -12.46 18.59 13.62
C ASN A 120 -13.07 17.26 14.09
N SER A 121 -13.48 16.38 13.18
CA SER A 121 -13.99 15.05 13.55
C SER A 121 -12.86 14.15 14.06
N LEU A 122 -11.68 14.18 13.41
CA LEU A 122 -10.48 13.48 13.88
C LEU A 122 -9.97 14.03 15.22
N LYS A 123 -9.90 15.35 15.41
CA LYS A 123 -9.54 15.98 16.70
C LYS A 123 -10.52 15.59 17.82
N LYS A 124 -11.83 15.49 17.54
CA LYS A 124 -12.85 15.03 18.50
C LYS A 124 -12.70 13.54 18.85
N ALA A 125 -12.25 12.71 17.91
CA ALA A 125 -11.93 11.30 18.13
C ALA A 125 -10.55 11.07 18.79
N GLY A 126 -9.90 12.12 19.31
CA GLY A 126 -8.62 12.02 20.02
C GLY A 126 -7.37 11.91 19.14
N LEU A 127 -7.49 12.05 17.81
CA LEU A 127 -6.32 12.00 16.94
C LEU A 127 -5.48 13.28 17.09
N THR A 128 -4.25 13.09 17.56
CA THR A 128 -3.22 14.12 17.75
C THR A 128 -1.94 13.84 16.98
N CYS A 129 -1.06 14.83 16.78
CA CYS A 129 0.22 14.69 16.07
C CYS A 129 1.11 13.55 16.62
N ARG A 130 0.96 13.17 17.89
CA ARG A 130 1.69 12.08 18.56
C ARG A 130 1.41 10.69 17.97
N HIS A 131 0.28 10.52 17.26
CA HIS A 131 -0.07 9.27 16.58
C HIS A 131 0.74 9.07 15.30
N PHE A 132 1.15 10.16 14.64
CA PHE A 132 1.93 10.13 13.42
C PHE A 132 3.40 9.85 13.73
N ARG A 133 3.91 8.74 13.19
CA ARG A 133 5.21 8.14 13.51
C ARG A 133 6.10 7.99 12.27
N SER A 134 5.57 8.22 11.06
CA SER A 134 6.32 8.06 9.81
C SER A 134 7.43 9.08 9.63
N MET A 135 8.61 8.56 9.28
CA MET A 135 9.86 9.28 9.07
C MET A 135 10.22 9.23 7.58
N ILE A 136 10.08 10.35 6.88
CA ILE A 136 10.45 10.46 5.46
C ILE A 136 11.97 10.67 5.35
N PRO A 137 12.72 9.85 4.59
CA PRO A 137 14.14 10.07 4.34
C PRO A 137 14.39 11.34 3.51
N VAL A 138 15.57 11.93 3.69
CA VAL A 138 16.03 13.11 2.96
C VAL A 138 17.43 12.89 2.42
N SER A 139 17.85 13.67 1.43
CA SER A 139 19.13 13.54 0.76
C SER A 139 20.33 13.75 1.69
N ASP A 140 21.47 13.16 1.34
CA ASP A 140 22.73 13.23 2.11
C ASP A 140 23.33 14.65 2.20
N LYS A 141 22.74 15.61 1.47
CA LYS A 141 23.03 17.05 1.55
C LYS A 141 22.35 17.73 2.75
N SER A 142 21.43 17.03 3.43
CA SER A 142 20.76 17.49 4.64
C SER A 142 21.53 17.09 5.91
N LYS A 143 21.44 17.90 6.96
CA LYS A 143 22.11 17.65 8.27
C LYS A 143 21.38 16.65 9.16
N VAL A 144 20.21 16.19 8.72
CA VAL A 144 19.37 15.16 9.33
C VAL A 144 19.09 14.10 8.27
N LEU A 145 18.91 12.84 8.68
CA LEU A 145 18.69 11.72 7.76
C LEU A 145 17.20 11.47 7.45
N VAL A 146 16.30 12.02 8.27
CA VAL A 146 14.83 11.83 8.18
C VAL A 146 14.07 13.02 8.77
N VAL A 147 12.84 13.21 8.31
CA VAL A 147 11.88 14.22 8.82
C VAL A 147 10.52 13.56 9.11
N PRO A 148 9.91 13.79 10.29
CA PRO A 148 8.57 13.28 10.61
C PRO A 148 7.47 14.14 9.97
N LEU A 149 7.43 14.19 8.64
CA LEU A 149 6.61 15.17 7.90
C LEU A 149 5.13 15.11 8.28
N ASN A 150 4.55 13.90 8.40
CA ASN A 150 3.13 13.73 8.67
C ASN A 150 2.75 14.25 10.06
N ARG A 151 3.62 14.02 11.05
CA ARG A 151 3.48 14.59 12.39
C ARG A 151 3.55 16.12 12.36
N LEU A 152 4.57 16.69 11.72
CA LEU A 152 4.76 18.15 11.68
C LEU A 152 3.63 18.86 10.92
N ALA A 153 3.10 18.23 9.87
CA ALA A 153 1.92 18.69 9.16
C ALA A 153 0.67 18.67 10.06
N TYR A 154 0.42 17.56 10.78
CA TYR A 154 -0.73 17.46 11.67
C TYR A 154 -0.60 18.36 12.91
N GLU A 155 0.61 18.55 13.45
CA GLU A 155 0.93 19.47 14.55
C GLU A 155 0.62 20.95 14.17
N TYR A 156 0.81 21.30 12.90
CA TYR A 156 0.34 22.57 12.33
C TYR A 156 -1.19 22.63 12.22
N LEU A 157 -1.85 21.55 11.78
CA LEU A 157 -3.33 21.46 11.72
C LEU A 157 -4.01 21.45 13.09
N GLU A 158 -3.31 21.00 14.15
CA GLU A 158 -3.80 21.08 15.52
C GLU A 158 -3.85 22.51 16.04
N THR A 159 -2.90 23.35 15.62
CA THR A 159 -2.56 24.63 16.27
C THR A 159 -2.91 25.89 15.48
N VAL A 160 -2.89 25.86 14.14
CA VAL A 160 -3.06 27.09 13.31
C VAL A 160 -4.46 27.23 12.70
N PRO A 161 -5.05 26.25 11.99
CA PRO A 161 -6.36 26.43 11.38
C PRO A 161 -7.46 26.59 12.43
N SER A 162 -8.19 27.70 12.35
CA SER A 162 -9.34 28.03 13.23
C SER A 162 -10.66 28.10 12.46
N SER A 163 -10.61 28.06 11.13
CA SER A 163 -11.72 28.16 10.21
C SER A 163 -11.46 27.36 8.92
N ALA A 164 -12.50 27.15 8.11
CA ALA A 164 -12.36 26.52 6.80
C ALA A 164 -11.48 27.34 5.82
N ASN A 165 -11.45 28.66 5.94
CA ASN A 165 -10.62 29.54 5.11
C ASN A 165 -9.12 29.34 5.38
N ASP A 166 -8.76 28.88 6.58
CA ASP A 166 -7.35 28.62 6.93
C ASP A 166 -6.79 27.39 6.20
N LEU A 167 -7.65 26.46 5.76
CA LEU A 167 -7.24 25.30 4.98
C LEU A 167 -6.96 25.62 3.49
N LEU A 168 -7.33 26.81 3.00
CA LEU A 168 -6.95 27.24 1.66
C LEU A 168 -5.43 27.38 1.55
N SER A 169 -4.83 26.68 0.57
CA SER A 169 -3.37 26.57 0.36
C SER A 169 -2.59 26.10 1.59
N ILE A 170 -3.18 25.20 2.39
CA ILE A 170 -2.59 24.72 3.66
C ILE A 170 -1.26 23.98 3.48
N ASP A 171 -1.04 23.29 2.35
CA ASP A 171 0.23 22.66 2.00
C ASP A 171 1.36 23.69 1.82
N HIS A 172 1.09 24.81 1.14
CA HIS A 172 2.00 25.94 1.04
C HIS A 172 2.26 26.61 2.41
N LYS A 173 1.24 26.73 3.27
CA LYS A 173 1.39 27.29 4.63
C LYS A 173 2.28 26.41 5.52
N ILE A 174 1.99 25.11 5.57
CA ILE A 174 2.81 24.10 6.27
C ILE A 174 4.25 24.13 5.73
N MET A 175 4.43 24.13 4.41
CA MET A 175 5.76 24.16 3.78
C MET A 175 6.55 25.43 4.10
N THR A 176 5.88 26.58 4.22
CA THR A 176 6.52 27.84 4.61
C THR A 176 7.04 27.78 6.05
N ALA A 177 6.22 27.27 6.99
CA ALA A 177 6.63 27.07 8.38
C ALA A 177 7.78 26.04 8.50
N LEU A 178 7.71 24.93 7.76
CA LEU A 178 8.78 23.92 7.71
C LEU A 178 10.11 24.50 7.20
N LYS A 179 10.07 25.33 6.15
CA LYS A 179 11.25 26.02 5.60
C LYS A 179 11.86 27.03 6.58
N GLN A 180 11.04 27.76 7.32
CA GLN A 180 11.50 28.68 8.37
C GLN A 180 12.17 27.91 9.51
N ASN A 181 11.50 26.90 10.08
CA ASN A 181 11.95 26.16 11.26
C ASN A 181 13.15 25.22 11.00
N ASN A 182 13.41 24.86 9.74
CA ASN A 182 14.50 23.97 9.32
C ASN A 182 15.51 24.63 8.37
N LYS A 183 15.56 25.97 8.36
CA LYS A 183 16.59 26.74 7.65
C LYS A 183 17.98 26.23 8.04
N ASN A 184 18.82 25.98 7.03
CA ASN A 184 20.17 25.42 7.16
C ASN A 184 20.27 23.99 7.73
N LYS A 185 19.16 23.23 7.85
CA LYS A 185 19.14 21.80 8.21
C LYS A 185 18.80 20.88 7.03
N LEU A 186 17.92 21.33 6.14
CA LEU A 186 17.42 20.57 4.98
C LEU A 186 17.83 21.22 3.66
N SER A 187 17.97 20.43 2.59
CA SER A 187 18.25 20.95 1.25
C SER A 187 16.97 21.46 0.54
N ASN A 188 17.13 22.31 -0.48
CA ASN A 188 16.00 22.81 -1.26
C ASN A 188 15.24 21.68 -1.99
N ALA A 189 15.96 20.69 -2.51
CA ALA A 189 15.36 19.53 -3.18
C ALA A 189 14.52 18.67 -2.20
N ASP A 190 14.96 18.55 -0.95
CA ASP A 190 14.19 17.85 0.09
C ASP A 190 12.87 18.59 0.40
N PHE A 191 12.89 19.92 0.44
CA PHE A 191 11.66 20.71 0.57
C PHE A 191 10.74 20.61 -0.65
N GLU A 192 11.27 20.49 -1.87
CA GLU A 192 10.47 20.28 -3.09
C GLU A 192 9.78 18.90 -3.07
N ILE A 193 10.49 17.85 -2.65
CA ILE A 193 9.95 16.50 -2.47
C ILE A 193 8.83 16.49 -1.40
N MET A 194 9.07 17.11 -0.24
CA MET A 194 8.06 17.23 0.82
C MET A 194 6.84 18.07 0.38
N HIS A 195 7.05 19.10 -0.44
CA HIS A 195 5.95 19.89 -0.98
C HIS A 195 5.12 19.05 -1.97
N LYS A 196 5.76 18.35 -2.92
CA LYS A 196 5.09 17.42 -3.83
C LYS A 196 4.29 16.35 -3.08
N TYR A 197 4.83 15.82 -1.97
CA TYR A 197 4.11 14.88 -1.10
C TYR A 197 2.84 15.50 -0.50
N LEU A 198 2.94 16.67 0.16
CA LEU A 198 1.78 17.34 0.77
C LEU A 198 0.73 17.77 -0.29
N THR A 199 1.16 18.33 -1.41
CA THR A 199 0.27 18.70 -2.53
C THR A 199 -0.38 17.47 -3.17
N ASN A 200 0.26 16.29 -3.15
CA ASN A 200 -0.39 15.04 -3.58
C ASN A 200 -1.44 14.56 -2.54
N LEU A 201 -1.25 14.80 -1.24
CA LEU A 201 -2.26 14.49 -0.22
C LEU A 201 -3.47 15.44 -0.26
N THR A 202 -3.29 16.71 -0.68
CA THR A 202 -4.41 17.66 -0.89
C THR A 202 -5.13 17.45 -2.22
N ARG A 203 -4.43 17.02 -3.27
CA ARG A 203 -5.02 16.74 -4.60
C ARG A 203 -5.66 15.36 -4.74
N PHE A 204 -5.43 14.44 -3.81
CA PHE A 204 -6.14 13.15 -3.81
C PHE A 204 -7.63 13.38 -3.51
N ASP A 205 -8.49 13.06 -4.49
CA ASP A 205 -9.94 13.36 -4.44
C ASP A 205 -10.59 12.62 -3.26
N SER A 206 -10.88 13.36 -2.18
CA SER A 206 -11.33 12.84 -0.89
C SER A 206 -12.67 12.10 -0.96
N LYS A 207 -13.42 12.24 -2.06
CA LYS A 207 -14.58 11.41 -2.41
C LYS A 207 -14.29 9.91 -2.44
N LYS A 208 -13.02 9.49 -2.46
CA LYS A 208 -12.59 8.08 -2.39
C LYS A 208 -12.24 7.59 -0.98
N ILE A 209 -12.22 8.44 0.05
CA ILE A 209 -11.90 8.06 1.44
C ILE A 209 -13.19 8.00 2.26
N SER A 210 -13.71 6.80 2.53
CA SER A 210 -14.92 6.61 3.34
C SER A 210 -14.64 6.75 4.85
N ASP A 211 -15.65 7.21 5.59
CA ASP A 211 -15.66 7.23 7.06
C ASP A 211 -15.42 5.83 7.66
N GLU A 212 -15.79 4.75 6.96
CA GLU A 212 -15.52 3.37 7.39
C GLU A 212 -14.03 3.02 7.32
N ASN A 213 -13.34 3.43 6.25
CA ASN A 213 -11.89 3.25 6.13
C ASN A 213 -11.14 4.08 7.20
N VAL A 214 -11.61 5.31 7.48
CA VAL A 214 -11.11 6.12 8.60
C VAL A 214 -11.35 5.42 9.93
N ALA A 215 -12.53 4.83 10.16
CA ALA A 215 -12.86 4.13 11.39
C ALA A 215 -12.03 2.84 11.61
N ASP A 216 -11.82 2.03 10.57
CA ASP A 216 -10.89 0.89 10.64
C ASP A 216 -9.48 1.36 11.01
N ILE A 217 -8.93 2.34 10.29
CA ILE A 217 -7.58 2.85 10.54
C ILE A 217 -7.44 3.39 11.97
N MET A 218 -8.39 4.20 12.43
CA MET A 218 -8.41 4.76 13.79
C MET A 218 -8.42 3.65 14.86
N LYS A 219 -9.26 2.63 14.68
CA LYS A 219 -9.39 1.51 15.63
C LYS A 219 -8.19 0.54 15.58
N ARG A 220 -7.76 0.16 14.38
CA ARG A 220 -6.72 -0.87 14.12
C ARG A 220 -5.30 -0.38 14.35
N CYS A 221 -4.99 0.85 13.97
CA CYS A 221 -3.63 1.40 14.06
C CYS A 221 -3.41 2.26 15.31
N PHE A 222 -4.46 2.91 15.83
CA PHE A 222 -4.35 3.92 16.89
C PHE A 222 -5.21 3.64 18.13
N GLN A 223 -6.07 2.61 18.10
CA GLN A 223 -7.00 2.23 19.18
C GLN A 223 -7.98 3.36 19.57
N LEU A 224 -8.29 4.24 18.61
CA LEU A 224 -9.24 5.35 18.78
C LEU A 224 -10.61 4.97 18.20
N GLU A 225 -11.69 5.31 18.91
CA GLU A 225 -13.05 5.14 18.41
C GLU A 225 -13.48 6.34 17.54
N TYR A 226 -13.84 6.07 16.29
CA TYR A 226 -14.36 7.08 15.36
C TYR A 226 -15.85 6.87 15.12
N THR A 227 -16.69 7.72 15.71
CA THR A 227 -18.15 7.69 15.47
C THR A 227 -18.48 8.35 14.12
N LYS A 228 -18.87 7.51 13.15
CA LYS A 228 -19.33 7.91 11.81
C LYS A 228 -20.37 9.03 11.88
N LYS A 229 -20.23 10.07 11.04
CA LYS A 229 -21.29 11.07 10.88
C LYS A 229 -22.48 10.44 10.15
N VAL A 230 -23.58 10.20 10.88
CA VAL A 230 -24.88 10.00 10.24
C VAL A 230 -25.26 11.32 9.57
N ALA A 231 -25.42 11.32 8.25
CA ALA A 231 -25.81 12.50 7.51
C ALA A 231 -27.27 12.87 7.84
N ASN A 232 -27.45 13.96 8.58
CA ASN A 232 -28.77 14.56 8.84
C ASN A 232 -29.30 15.24 7.58
N ASN A 233 -29.67 14.44 6.58
CA ASN A 233 -30.46 14.92 5.45
C ASN A 233 -31.85 15.31 5.98
N SER A 234 -32.24 16.57 5.75
CA SER A 234 -33.55 17.09 6.13
C SER A 234 -34.67 16.34 5.40
N ALA A 235 -35.80 16.16 6.09
CA ALA A 235 -36.83 15.22 5.67
C ALA A 235 -37.60 15.67 4.42
N THR A 236 -37.60 14.82 3.39
CA THR A 236 -38.71 14.68 2.43
C THR A 236 -39.11 13.21 2.35
N ALA A 237 -40.39 12.93 2.56
CA ALA A 237 -40.89 11.57 2.62
C ALA A 237 -41.12 10.98 1.21
N ALA A 238 -40.45 9.87 0.90
CA ALA A 238 -40.69 9.05 -0.28
C ALA A 238 -40.79 7.57 0.10
N LYS A 239 -41.47 6.78 -0.75
CA LYS A 239 -41.89 5.40 -0.46
C LYS A 239 -40.69 4.42 -0.32
N PRO A 240 -40.85 3.31 0.43
CA PRO A 240 -39.80 2.31 0.57
C PRO A 240 -39.48 1.63 -0.77
N SER A 241 -38.27 1.82 -1.27
CA SER A 241 -37.65 0.93 -2.26
C SER A 241 -37.06 -0.28 -1.54
N ILE A 242 -37.34 -1.48 -2.04
CA ILE A 242 -36.80 -2.72 -1.48
C ILE A 242 -35.35 -2.86 -1.94
N SER A 243 -34.40 -2.49 -1.09
CA SER A 243 -32.97 -2.70 -1.32
C SER A 243 -32.52 -4.03 -0.73
N THR A 244 -32.74 -5.13 -1.46
CA THR A 244 -32.21 -6.46 -1.12
C THR A 244 -30.86 -6.68 -1.80
N ALA A 245 -29.82 -6.07 -1.24
CA ALA A 245 -28.42 -6.42 -1.49
C ALA A 245 -27.70 -6.55 -0.12
N PRO A 246 -27.17 -7.73 0.24
CA PRO A 246 -26.56 -7.93 1.56
C PRO A 246 -25.18 -7.26 1.67
N PRO A 247 -24.73 -6.87 2.88
CA PRO A 247 -23.39 -6.32 3.09
C PRO A 247 -22.29 -7.33 2.75
N ILE A 248 -21.25 -6.87 2.04
CA ILE A 248 -20.12 -7.68 1.56
C ILE A 248 -19.28 -8.26 2.72
N GLU A 249 -19.33 -7.59 3.88
CA GLU A 249 -18.52 -7.87 5.08
C GLU A 249 -18.75 -9.29 5.65
N GLY A 250 -19.90 -9.91 5.40
CA GLY A 250 -20.24 -11.24 5.93
C GLY A 250 -19.49 -12.41 5.26
N LEU A 251 -19.00 -12.26 4.02
CA LEU A 251 -18.34 -13.33 3.27
C LEU A 251 -16.81 -13.31 3.38
N LEU A 252 -16.22 -12.14 3.65
CA LEU A 252 -14.76 -11.98 3.75
C LEU A 252 -14.18 -12.34 5.14
N ALA A 253 -15.03 -12.83 6.06
CA ALA A 253 -14.66 -13.21 7.42
C ALA A 253 -14.04 -14.62 7.47
N GLY A 254 -12.74 -14.71 7.22
CA GLY A 254 -11.96 -15.94 7.39
C GLY A 254 -12.07 -16.54 8.80
N LYS A 255 -12.00 -17.88 8.89
CA LYS A 255 -12.25 -18.66 10.12
C LYS A 255 -11.39 -18.20 11.31
N SER A 256 -11.99 -17.48 12.26
CA SER A 256 -11.35 -17.18 13.55
C SER A 256 -11.33 -18.42 14.44
N GLN A 257 -10.18 -18.73 15.06
CA GLN A 257 -10.12 -19.78 16.09
C GLN A 257 -10.83 -19.32 17.37
N GLU A 258 -11.76 -20.12 17.86
CA GLU A 258 -12.43 -19.87 19.14
C GLU A 258 -11.53 -20.19 20.35
N HIS A 259 -11.59 -19.34 21.37
CA HIS A 259 -11.22 -19.72 22.74
C HIS A 259 -12.34 -19.35 23.71
N ILE A 260 -12.92 -20.36 24.34
CA ILE A 260 -14.06 -20.24 25.27
C ILE A 260 -13.54 -20.14 26.71
N SER A 261 -13.88 -19.05 27.42
CA SER A 261 -14.13 -18.93 28.88
C SER A 261 -13.85 -17.49 29.34
N LYS A 262 -14.64 -16.86 30.23
CA LYS A 262 -15.93 -17.20 30.85
C LYS A 262 -16.67 -15.90 31.17
N LYS A 263 -18.01 -15.93 31.28
CA LYS A 263 -18.81 -14.77 31.72
C LYS A 263 -18.58 -14.46 33.21
N LEU A 264 -18.64 -13.17 33.54
CA LEU A 264 -19.19 -12.68 34.80
C LEU A 264 -20.43 -11.82 34.51
N SER A 265 -21.46 -11.96 35.35
CA SER A 265 -22.73 -11.22 35.30
C SER A 265 -23.45 -11.43 36.65
N LYS A 266 -24.24 -10.52 37.21
CA LYS A 266 -25.04 -9.44 36.61
C LYS A 266 -25.02 -8.12 37.43
N THR A 267 -25.58 -7.08 36.79
CA THR A 267 -26.43 -5.96 37.29
C THR A 267 -27.31 -6.23 38.53
N PRO A 268 -28.04 -5.23 39.12
CA PRO A 268 -28.39 -3.86 38.66
C PRO A 268 -28.16 -2.73 39.72
N GLU A 269 -28.43 -1.43 39.52
CA GLU A 269 -29.76 -0.77 39.60
C GLU A 269 -29.74 0.76 39.26
N LYS A 270 -30.95 1.30 38.98
CA LYS A 270 -31.50 2.68 39.23
C LYS A 270 -30.49 3.85 39.33
N GLY A 271 -30.53 4.92 38.52
CA GLY A 271 -31.59 5.42 37.63
C GLY A 271 -32.52 6.44 38.30
N LYS A 272 -32.27 7.74 38.07
CA LYS A 272 -33.10 8.95 38.33
C LYS A 272 -32.27 10.22 38.00
N SER A 273 -32.80 11.41 37.72
CA SER A 273 -34.07 11.83 37.10
C SER A 273 -34.18 13.37 36.98
N SER A 274 -34.87 13.88 35.95
CA SER A 274 -35.54 15.19 35.92
C SER A 274 -34.64 16.46 35.83
N LYS A 275 -35.10 17.63 35.35
CA LYS A 275 -36.46 18.08 34.95
C LYS A 275 -36.42 19.26 33.95
N TYR A 276 -37.52 19.42 33.18
CA TYR A 276 -37.95 20.59 32.37
C TYR A 276 -38.35 21.80 33.27
N PRO A 277 -39.01 22.91 32.82
CA PRO A 277 -39.44 23.42 31.48
C PRO A 277 -38.95 24.90 31.19
N VAL A 278 -39.39 25.76 30.24
CA VAL A 278 -40.73 26.33 29.91
C VAL A 278 -40.77 27.14 28.57
N LYS A 279 -41.81 26.87 27.75
CA LYS A 279 -42.63 27.70 26.79
C LYS A 279 -42.09 28.84 25.87
N GLN A 280 -42.63 28.77 24.64
CA GLN A 280 -43.04 29.80 23.63
C GLN A 280 -43.94 30.96 24.19
N PRO A 281 -44.41 32.03 23.44
CA PRO A 281 -44.79 32.06 22.00
C PRO A 281 -44.68 33.39 21.16
N THR A 282 -45.16 33.32 19.89
CA THR A 282 -45.66 34.43 19.00
C THR A 282 -44.67 35.50 18.49
N SER A 283 -44.84 36.19 17.34
CA SER A 283 -45.84 36.15 16.24
C SER A 283 -45.27 36.75 14.92
N ALA A 284 -45.92 36.51 13.77
CA ALA A 284 -45.65 37.12 12.44
C ALA A 284 -46.54 38.39 12.20
N PRO A 285 -46.59 39.07 11.01
CA PRO A 285 -45.95 38.85 9.69
C PRO A 285 -45.39 40.16 9.02
N LYS A 286 -45.41 40.24 7.67
CA LYS A 286 -45.00 41.34 6.73
C LYS A 286 -43.52 41.31 6.28
N GLU A 287 -43.13 41.72 5.06
CA GLU A 287 -43.85 42.04 3.81
C GLU A 287 -42.89 41.88 2.59
N TYR A 288 -43.41 41.63 1.38
CA TYR A 288 -42.65 41.70 0.12
C TYR A 288 -42.86 43.07 -0.56
N PRO A 289 -41.90 43.50 -1.39
CA PRO A 289 -42.26 43.93 -2.76
C PRO A 289 -41.63 43.08 -3.86
N GLN A 290 -42.28 43.08 -5.02
CA GLN A 290 -41.71 42.67 -6.32
C GLN A 290 -41.20 43.93 -7.05
N ASP A 291 -40.39 43.75 -8.10
CA ASP A 291 -40.64 44.47 -9.36
C ASP A 291 -40.08 43.71 -10.58
N ILE A 292 -40.54 44.09 -11.78
CA ILE A 292 -40.36 43.36 -13.06
C ILE A 292 -39.94 44.35 -14.16
N LYS A 293 -39.09 43.92 -15.12
CA LYS A 293 -39.11 44.46 -16.50
C LYS A 293 -38.41 43.57 -17.54
N GLU A 294 -38.67 43.89 -18.80
CA GLU A 294 -38.61 42.98 -19.94
C GLU A 294 -37.56 43.34 -21.02
N VAL A 295 -37.47 42.44 -22.01
CA VAL A 295 -36.91 42.53 -23.38
C VAL A 295 -37.51 43.72 -24.21
N PRO A 296 -37.12 44.03 -25.49
CA PRO A 296 -36.35 43.26 -26.50
C PRO A 296 -35.21 44.05 -27.22
N SER A 297 -34.49 43.49 -28.22
CA SER A 297 -34.84 43.64 -29.66
C SER A 297 -33.96 42.80 -30.63
N LYS A 298 -34.49 42.55 -31.84
CA LYS A 298 -33.87 41.92 -33.04
C LYS A 298 -33.54 43.05 -34.09
N PRO A 299 -33.29 42.89 -35.42
CA PRO A 299 -33.54 41.81 -36.41
C PRO A 299 -32.22 41.14 -36.91
N GLU A 300 -32.06 40.44 -38.05
CA GLU A 300 -32.99 40.08 -39.15
C GLU A 300 -32.89 38.60 -39.60
N LEU A 301 -32.55 38.30 -40.88
CA LEU A 301 -32.92 37.06 -41.57
C LEU A 301 -32.14 36.81 -42.90
N LYS A 302 -32.58 35.76 -43.64
CA LYS A 302 -32.48 35.43 -45.09
C LYS A 302 -31.44 34.35 -45.51
N SER A 303 -31.79 33.35 -46.35
CA SER A 303 -33.14 32.89 -46.81
C SER A 303 -33.10 31.59 -47.66
N VAL A 304 -34.15 30.73 -47.54
CA VAL A 304 -34.71 29.83 -48.60
C VAL A 304 -33.84 28.61 -49.02
N SER A 305 -34.33 27.42 -49.42
CA SER A 305 -35.66 26.88 -49.78
C SER A 305 -35.91 25.43 -49.24
N THR A 306 -37.16 24.96 -49.31
CA THR A 306 -37.58 23.53 -49.30
C THR A 306 -38.74 23.33 -50.30
N PRO A 307 -39.13 22.09 -50.70
CA PRO A 307 -40.31 21.48 -50.06
C PRO A 307 -40.43 19.93 -50.07
N SER A 308 -41.07 19.37 -49.02
CA SER A 308 -41.87 18.10 -49.03
C SER A 308 -41.17 16.76 -49.37
N LYS A 309 -41.38 15.62 -48.68
CA LYS A 309 -42.26 15.15 -47.57
C LYS A 309 -41.55 13.89 -46.95
N LYS A 310 -42.03 13.10 -45.96
CA LYS A 310 -43.36 12.89 -45.35
C LYS A 310 -43.24 12.73 -43.81
N GLN A 311 -43.60 11.56 -43.25
CA GLN A 311 -43.76 11.22 -41.82
C GLN A 311 -43.77 9.66 -41.66
N PRO A 312 -43.62 9.07 -40.45
CA PRO A 312 -43.21 9.63 -39.14
C PRO A 312 -42.05 8.85 -38.43
N ASN A 313 -41.57 9.39 -37.29
CA ASN A 313 -40.56 8.80 -36.40
C ASN A 313 -41.10 7.60 -35.55
N PRO A 314 -40.22 6.81 -34.91
CA PRO A 314 -39.83 7.16 -33.53
C PRO A 314 -38.31 7.37 -33.32
N SER A 315 -37.99 8.19 -32.32
CA SER A 315 -36.65 8.68 -31.95
C SER A 315 -35.60 7.59 -31.69
N LEU A 316 -34.42 7.70 -32.33
CA LEU A 316 -33.18 7.19 -31.74
C LEU A 316 -32.92 7.94 -30.42
N LYS A 317 -32.56 7.21 -29.37
CA LYS A 317 -31.95 7.80 -28.16
C LYS A 317 -30.45 8.00 -28.40
N LYS A 318 -29.84 8.87 -27.61
CA LYS A 318 -28.43 9.27 -27.74
C LYS A 318 -27.51 8.06 -27.61
N ASP A 319 -26.55 7.92 -28.53
CA ASP A 319 -25.39 7.07 -28.33
C ASP A 319 -24.56 7.56 -27.14
N SER A 320 -24.41 6.70 -26.13
CA SER A 320 -23.40 6.83 -25.09
C SER A 320 -22.43 5.66 -25.18
N LYS A 321 -21.67 5.59 -26.29
CA LYS A 321 -20.56 4.66 -26.43
C LYS A 321 -19.55 4.91 -25.31
N ILE A 322 -19.45 3.97 -24.36
CA ILE A 322 -18.33 3.90 -23.44
C ILE A 322 -17.11 3.42 -24.24
N LEU A 323 -15.95 4.05 -24.00
CA LEU A 323 -14.83 4.04 -24.93
C LEU A 323 -13.84 2.91 -24.64
N SER A 324 -14.08 1.70 -25.16
CA SER A 324 -13.06 0.65 -25.35
C SER A 324 -12.10 1.00 -26.52
N VAL A 325 -11.68 2.27 -26.62
CA VAL A 325 -10.97 2.79 -27.80
C VAL A 325 -9.49 2.42 -27.80
N TYR A 326 -9.22 1.26 -28.38
CA TYR A 326 -7.97 0.99 -29.07
C TYR A 326 -7.91 1.85 -30.35
N ASN A 327 -7.41 3.08 -30.22
CA ASN A 327 -7.11 3.93 -31.38
C ASN A 327 -5.86 3.41 -32.12
N CYS A 328 -6.05 2.41 -32.99
CA CYS A 328 -5.07 2.11 -34.03
C CYS A 328 -5.05 3.29 -35.02
N GLN A 329 -4.06 4.18 -34.88
CA GLN A 329 -3.94 5.36 -35.74
C GLN A 329 -3.49 4.96 -37.14
N ASN A 330 -4.44 4.89 -38.07
CA ASN A 330 -4.20 4.71 -39.51
C ASN A 330 -3.53 5.97 -40.11
N THR A 331 -2.23 6.12 -39.86
CA THR A 331 -1.33 6.96 -40.67
C THR A 331 -0.73 6.08 -41.77
N PRO A 332 -0.92 6.37 -43.06
CA PRO A 332 -0.56 5.46 -44.14
C PRO A 332 0.90 5.61 -44.55
N GLU A 333 1.82 4.82 -43.97
CA GLU A 333 3.19 4.74 -44.49
C GLU A 333 3.84 3.36 -44.31
N LEU A 334 4.31 2.80 -45.44
CA LEU A 334 5.04 1.54 -45.67
C LEU A 334 4.47 0.23 -45.08
N VAL A 335 4.45 -0.81 -45.93
CA VAL A 335 4.22 -2.20 -45.54
C VAL A 335 5.45 -2.72 -44.78
N LEU A 336 5.48 -2.50 -43.47
CA LEU A 336 6.37 -3.23 -42.56
C LEU A 336 5.93 -4.69 -42.52
N SER A 337 6.86 -5.59 -42.82
CA SER A 337 6.67 -7.04 -42.74
C SER A 337 6.15 -7.44 -41.36
N VAL A 338 5.15 -8.33 -41.31
CA VAL A 338 4.51 -8.82 -40.09
C VAL A 338 5.57 -9.11 -39.02
N PRO A 339 5.63 -8.34 -37.92
CA PRO A 339 6.64 -8.57 -36.90
C PRO A 339 6.37 -9.91 -36.23
N THR A 340 7.42 -10.72 -36.10
CA THR A 340 7.39 -11.96 -35.30
C THR A 340 6.78 -11.65 -33.93
N PRO A 341 5.79 -12.44 -33.45
CA PRO A 341 5.09 -12.11 -32.21
C PRO A 341 6.10 -11.94 -31.08
N LEU A 342 6.04 -10.78 -30.42
CA LEU A 342 6.95 -10.42 -29.35
C LEU A 342 6.70 -11.35 -28.16
N LYS A 343 7.69 -12.21 -27.89
CA LYS A 343 7.63 -13.29 -26.89
C LYS A 343 8.79 -13.16 -25.92
N ARG A 344 8.53 -13.37 -24.63
CA ARG A 344 9.55 -13.32 -23.57
C ARG A 344 9.35 -14.44 -22.56
N LEU A 345 10.39 -15.24 -22.34
CA LEU A 345 10.42 -16.31 -21.34
C LEU A 345 10.45 -15.73 -19.91
N PRO A 346 10.20 -16.54 -18.86
CA PRO A 346 10.62 -16.20 -17.50
C PRO A 346 12.15 -16.05 -17.44
N LYS A 347 12.64 -15.05 -16.71
CA LYS A 347 14.07 -14.87 -16.42
C LYS A 347 14.34 -15.32 -14.99
N THR A 348 15.14 -16.36 -14.81
CA THR A 348 15.82 -16.62 -13.55
C THR A 348 17.23 -16.04 -13.55
N TRP A 349 17.73 -15.77 -12.36
CA TRP A 349 19.12 -15.42 -12.11
C TRP A 349 19.83 -16.61 -11.51
N ALA A 350 21.06 -16.88 -11.93
CA ALA A 350 21.92 -17.89 -11.33
C ALA A 350 23.27 -17.25 -10.99
N LEU A 351 23.93 -17.72 -9.93
CA LEU A 351 25.30 -17.35 -9.57
C LEU A 351 26.19 -18.59 -9.59
N SER A 352 27.29 -18.52 -10.34
CA SER A 352 28.31 -19.57 -10.32
C SER A 352 29.10 -19.56 -9.02
N ALA A 353 29.66 -20.71 -8.65
CA ALA A 353 30.59 -20.81 -7.52
C ALA A 353 31.84 -19.93 -7.71
N GLN A 354 32.21 -19.60 -8.96
CA GLN A 354 33.32 -18.69 -9.25
C GLN A 354 32.94 -17.24 -8.92
N GLU A 355 31.77 -16.75 -9.36
CA GLU A 355 31.28 -15.41 -9.02
C GLU A 355 31.11 -15.23 -7.50
N LEU A 356 30.56 -16.23 -6.81
CA LEU A 356 30.43 -16.25 -5.34
C LEU A 356 31.79 -16.18 -4.62
N SER A 357 32.85 -16.72 -5.22
CA SER A 357 34.21 -16.66 -4.65
C SER A 357 35.00 -15.40 -5.03
N ALA A 358 34.67 -14.78 -6.16
CA ALA A 358 35.36 -13.61 -6.70
C ALA A 358 34.76 -12.29 -6.19
N ALA A 359 33.47 -12.26 -5.88
CA ALA A 359 32.81 -11.10 -5.31
C ALA A 359 32.80 -11.16 -3.77
N HIS A 360 33.05 -10.02 -3.13
CA HIS A 360 32.84 -9.89 -1.68
C HIS A 360 31.34 -9.83 -1.37
N ILE A 361 30.68 -10.98 -1.29
CA ILE A 361 29.29 -11.14 -0.88
C ILE A 361 29.24 -11.55 0.59
N ILE A 362 28.39 -10.91 1.39
CA ILE A 362 28.21 -11.23 2.81
C ILE A 362 26.97 -12.12 2.97
N ASP A 363 27.19 -13.39 3.29
CA ASP A 363 26.15 -14.31 3.74
C ASP A 363 25.66 -13.93 5.15
N LEU A 364 24.38 -13.60 5.27
CA LEU A 364 23.75 -13.16 6.51
C LEU A 364 23.39 -14.31 7.46
N GLU A 365 23.52 -15.58 7.05
CA GLU A 365 23.21 -16.74 7.89
C GLU A 365 24.36 -17.16 8.81
N ILE A 366 25.61 -16.85 8.41
CA ILE A 366 26.84 -17.29 9.09
C ILE A 366 27.63 -16.17 9.78
N VAL A 367 27.12 -14.92 9.74
CA VAL A 367 27.82 -13.75 10.32
C VAL A 367 27.51 -13.51 11.79
N GLU A 368 28.50 -12.94 12.47
CA GLU A 368 28.38 -12.42 13.83
C GLU A 368 27.28 -11.35 13.95
N ALA A 369 26.61 -11.31 15.10
CA ALA A 369 25.51 -10.37 15.37
C ALA A 369 25.87 -8.89 15.14
N LEU A 370 27.13 -8.49 15.35
CA LEU A 370 27.60 -7.13 15.07
C LEU A 370 27.52 -6.77 13.58
N ARG A 371 27.77 -7.72 12.67
CA ARG A 371 27.60 -7.52 11.22
C ARG A 371 26.12 -7.44 10.84
N ILE A 372 25.24 -8.14 11.55
CA ILE A 372 23.78 -8.01 11.38
C ILE A 372 23.31 -6.60 11.81
N GLU A 373 23.81 -6.05 12.92
CA GLU A 373 23.50 -4.66 13.30
C GLU A 373 23.99 -3.64 12.26
N LEU A 374 25.17 -3.84 11.67
CA LEU A 374 25.71 -3.00 10.59
C LEU A 374 24.88 -3.10 9.30
N PHE A 375 24.58 -4.32 8.83
CA PHE A 375 23.69 -4.56 7.70
C PHE A 375 22.34 -3.84 7.88
N LEU A 376 21.73 -3.97 9.05
CA LEU A 376 20.44 -3.34 9.37
C LEU A 376 20.51 -1.81 9.56
N PHE A 377 21.72 -1.25 9.70
CA PHE A 377 21.97 0.20 9.66
C PHE A 377 22.18 0.71 8.23
N ASP A 378 22.89 -0.03 7.38
CA ASP A 378 23.08 0.34 5.97
C ASP A 378 21.79 0.13 5.15
N LEU A 379 20.94 -0.80 5.56
CA LEU A 379 19.57 -0.99 5.06
C LEU A 379 18.66 0.21 5.41
N LEU A 380 18.93 0.98 6.49
CA LEU A 380 18.22 2.25 6.71
C LEU A 380 18.56 3.32 5.65
N GLN A 381 19.80 3.26 5.13
CA GLN A 381 20.36 4.21 4.17
C GLN A 381 20.03 3.83 2.72
N THR A 382 19.48 2.63 2.51
CA THR A 382 19.08 2.08 1.20
C THR A 382 17.53 1.97 1.12
N PRO A 383 16.78 3.08 1.03
CA PRO A 383 15.31 3.06 1.05
C PRO A 383 14.70 2.39 -0.19
N ILE A 384 15.33 2.56 -1.34
CA ILE A 384 15.03 1.81 -2.57
C ILE A 384 16.05 0.68 -2.64
N LEU A 385 15.63 -0.55 -2.40
CA LEU A 385 16.51 -1.72 -2.22
C LEU A 385 16.63 -2.51 -3.54
N PRO A 386 17.79 -2.53 -4.21
CA PRO A 386 18.06 -3.51 -5.26
C PRO A 386 18.14 -4.91 -4.65
N ALA A 387 17.23 -5.78 -5.07
CA ALA A 387 17.28 -7.19 -4.69
C ALA A 387 16.67 -8.10 -5.77
N GLU A 388 17.16 -9.33 -5.82
CA GLU A 388 16.69 -10.40 -6.72
C GLU A 388 16.69 -11.75 -5.98
N ILE A 389 15.89 -12.70 -6.47
CA ILE A 389 16.06 -14.11 -6.12
C ILE A 389 17.04 -14.72 -7.13
N VAL A 390 18.10 -15.35 -6.63
CA VAL A 390 19.16 -15.98 -7.42
C VAL A 390 19.28 -17.46 -7.08
N GLU A 391 19.57 -18.28 -8.08
CA GLU A 391 19.80 -19.71 -7.95
C GLU A 391 21.28 -20.00 -7.72
N ILE A 392 21.58 -20.80 -6.69
CA ILE A 392 22.92 -21.25 -6.32
C ILE A 392 22.84 -22.75 -6.06
N LYS A 393 23.49 -23.57 -6.90
CA LYS A 393 23.52 -25.03 -6.76
C LYS A 393 22.12 -25.67 -6.61
N ASN A 394 21.13 -25.16 -7.36
CA ASN A 394 19.72 -25.58 -7.35
C ASN A 394 18.93 -25.15 -6.09
N GLU A 395 19.52 -24.36 -5.20
CA GLU A 395 18.84 -23.68 -4.09
C GLU A 395 18.56 -22.21 -4.45
N TYR A 396 17.53 -21.61 -3.85
CA TYR A 396 17.17 -20.20 -4.09
C TYR A 396 17.64 -19.32 -2.94
N TRP A 397 18.24 -18.18 -3.26
CA TRP A 397 18.85 -17.25 -2.33
C TRP A 397 18.37 -15.82 -2.62
N PHE A 398 18.16 -15.00 -1.59
CA PHE A 398 17.76 -13.60 -1.74
C PHE A 398 19.00 -12.70 -1.73
N LEU A 399 19.39 -12.22 -2.91
CA LEU A 399 20.54 -11.33 -3.11
C LEU A 399 20.10 -9.88 -3.01
N MET A 400 20.87 -9.08 -2.27
CA MET A 400 20.67 -7.65 -2.09
C MET A 400 21.96 -6.87 -2.41
N TYR A 401 21.81 -5.64 -2.90
CA TYR A 401 22.89 -4.66 -2.95
C TYR A 401 22.55 -3.48 -2.03
N VAL A 402 23.22 -3.41 -0.88
CA VAL A 402 22.95 -2.43 0.18
C VAL A 402 24.19 -1.58 0.36
N LYS A 403 24.10 -0.29 0.02
CA LYS A 403 25.18 0.70 0.22
C LYS A 403 26.56 0.18 -0.24
N GLU A 404 26.67 -0.05 -1.54
CA GLU A 404 27.88 -0.52 -2.23
C GLU A 404 28.34 -1.96 -1.90
N GLN A 405 27.69 -2.64 -0.94
CA GLN A 405 28.02 -3.98 -0.47
C GLN A 405 26.93 -5.01 -0.86
N PHE A 406 27.33 -6.20 -1.32
CA PHE A 406 26.42 -7.32 -1.55
C PHE A 406 26.13 -8.12 -0.28
N TYR A 407 24.87 -8.48 -0.09
CA TYR A 407 24.40 -9.32 1.01
C TYR A 407 23.50 -10.43 0.47
N ILE A 408 23.53 -11.62 1.07
CA ILE A 408 22.74 -12.77 0.62
C ILE A 408 22.27 -13.62 1.81
N PHE A 409 21.19 -14.39 1.63
CA PHE A 409 20.78 -15.48 2.53
C PHE A 409 19.83 -16.45 1.82
N HIS A 410 19.53 -17.61 2.39
CA HIS A 410 18.69 -18.63 1.74
C HIS A 410 17.22 -18.19 1.70
N ALA A 411 16.55 -18.35 0.56
CA ALA A 411 15.22 -17.74 0.34
C ALA A 411 14.11 -18.33 1.23
N ASP A 412 14.33 -19.48 1.89
CA ASP A 412 13.43 -20.01 2.91
C ASP A 412 13.69 -19.50 4.34
N ASN A 413 14.67 -18.63 4.55
CA ASN A 413 14.96 -18.06 5.87
C ASN A 413 13.97 -16.96 6.28
N LEU A 414 12.84 -17.39 6.83
CA LEU A 414 11.79 -16.54 7.37
C LEU A 414 12.30 -15.54 8.44
N ALA A 415 13.38 -15.87 9.17
CA ALA A 415 13.93 -14.99 10.20
C ALA A 415 14.61 -13.76 9.57
N LEU A 416 15.49 -13.96 8.59
CA LEU A 416 16.15 -12.86 7.88
C LEU A 416 15.17 -12.05 7.03
N PHE A 417 14.17 -12.69 6.41
CA PHE A 417 13.03 -11.97 5.81
C PHE A 417 12.32 -11.07 6.84
N LYS A 418 12.05 -11.55 8.06
CA LYS A 418 11.45 -10.72 9.13
C LYS A 418 12.36 -9.59 9.62
N HIS A 419 13.68 -9.70 9.51
CA HIS A 419 14.61 -8.60 9.81
C HIS A 419 14.54 -7.48 8.78
N ILE A 420 14.34 -7.81 7.49
CA ILE A 420 14.24 -6.84 6.39
C ILE A 420 12.82 -6.28 6.25
N LEU A 421 11.79 -7.05 6.60
CA LEU A 421 10.37 -6.71 6.43
C LEU A 421 9.98 -5.31 6.96
N PRO A 422 10.42 -4.81 8.15
CA PRO A 422 10.17 -3.44 8.62
C PRO A 422 10.69 -2.32 7.71
N TYR A 423 11.65 -2.64 6.84
CA TYR A 423 12.30 -1.70 5.94
C TYR A 423 11.58 -1.63 4.59
N ILE A 424 10.93 -2.71 4.14
CA ILE A 424 10.31 -2.81 2.79
C ILE A 424 8.77 -2.89 2.81
N SER A 425 8.14 -2.98 3.97
CA SER A 425 6.68 -3.08 4.11
C SER A 425 5.96 -1.73 4.01
N ARG A 426 4.78 -1.75 3.38
CA ARG A 426 3.74 -0.69 3.40
C ARG A 426 4.23 0.76 3.31
N SER A 427 5.31 1.04 2.59
CA SER A 427 5.79 2.41 2.37
C SER A 427 5.70 2.83 0.91
N LYS A 428 5.34 4.09 0.69
CA LYS A 428 5.44 4.76 -0.62
C LYS A 428 6.88 5.09 -0.97
N VAL A 429 7.71 5.35 0.05
CA VAL A 429 9.09 5.80 -0.09
C VAL A 429 10.08 4.64 -0.10
N ARG A 430 9.79 3.54 0.60
CA ARG A 430 10.65 2.35 0.62
C ARG A 430 10.05 1.21 -0.18
N LYS A 431 10.85 0.57 -1.03
CA LYS A 431 10.44 -0.51 -1.94
C LYS A 431 11.64 -1.36 -2.35
N ILE A 432 11.41 -2.64 -2.68
CA ILE A 432 12.36 -3.42 -3.47
C ILE A 432 12.27 -2.95 -4.93
N ILE A 433 13.42 -2.78 -5.59
CA ILE A 433 13.53 -2.76 -7.05
C ILE A 433 14.16 -4.07 -7.51
N CYS A 434 13.48 -4.74 -8.43
CA CYS A 434 13.96 -5.95 -9.11
C CYS A 434 13.75 -5.79 -10.61
N TYR A 435 14.37 -6.63 -11.44
CA TYR A 435 13.94 -6.78 -12.83
C TYR A 435 12.73 -7.71 -12.88
N GLU A 436 12.86 -8.94 -12.36
CA GLU A 436 11.83 -9.98 -12.42
C GLU A 436 11.09 -10.10 -11.07
N PRO A 437 9.75 -9.90 -10.99
CA PRO A 437 9.07 -9.90 -9.70
C PRO A 437 8.55 -11.28 -9.24
N TYR A 438 8.51 -12.29 -10.12
CA TYR A 438 7.72 -13.50 -9.87
C TYR A 438 8.29 -14.40 -8.77
N LEU A 439 9.59 -14.72 -8.79
CA LEU A 439 10.25 -15.48 -7.72
C LEU A 439 10.22 -14.73 -6.38
N LEU A 440 10.39 -13.41 -6.41
CA LEU A 440 10.31 -12.58 -5.20
C LEU A 440 8.91 -12.64 -4.58
N TYR A 441 7.85 -12.51 -5.39
CA TYR A 441 6.49 -12.74 -4.91
C TYR A 441 6.30 -14.17 -4.40
N TYR A 442 6.84 -15.20 -5.06
CA TYR A 442 6.72 -16.60 -4.62
C TYR A 442 7.25 -16.82 -3.20
N PHE A 443 8.48 -16.41 -2.90
CA PHE A 443 9.04 -16.56 -1.56
C PHE A 443 8.31 -15.68 -0.52
N LEU A 444 7.85 -14.48 -0.91
CA LEU A 444 7.01 -13.66 -0.03
C LEU A 444 5.64 -14.32 0.24
N PHE A 445 5.00 -14.97 -0.73
CA PHE A 445 3.77 -15.74 -0.51
C PHE A 445 4.02 -16.96 0.39
N LYS A 446 5.10 -17.73 0.14
CA LYS A 446 5.52 -18.88 0.96
C LYS A 446 5.72 -18.50 2.44
N HIS A 447 6.24 -17.30 2.70
CA HIS A 447 6.45 -16.74 4.04
C HIS A 447 5.25 -15.97 4.64
N ASN A 448 4.13 -15.87 3.91
CA ASN A 448 2.94 -15.07 4.26
C ASN A 448 3.21 -13.55 4.40
N LEU A 449 4.14 -13.01 3.63
CA LEU A 449 4.66 -11.64 3.69
C LEU A 449 4.10 -10.73 2.58
N TYR A 450 2.77 -10.64 2.52
CA TYR A 450 2.06 -10.04 1.38
C TYR A 450 2.22 -8.52 1.22
N TYR A 451 2.73 -7.81 2.24
CA TYR A 451 2.65 -6.35 2.38
C TYR A 451 3.92 -5.58 1.97
N VAL A 452 4.78 -6.18 1.14
CA VAL A 452 6.00 -5.57 0.60
C VAL A 452 5.70 -4.69 -0.61
N SER A 453 6.36 -3.53 -0.69
CA SER A 453 6.35 -2.66 -1.86
C SER A 453 7.43 -3.12 -2.87
N ILE A 454 7.02 -3.50 -4.09
CA ILE A 454 7.91 -3.98 -5.15
C ILE A 454 7.70 -3.15 -6.41
N PHE A 455 8.80 -2.79 -7.08
CA PHE A 455 8.82 -2.11 -8.36
C PHE A 455 9.66 -2.94 -9.35
N SER A 456 9.02 -3.48 -10.38
CA SER A 456 9.70 -4.25 -11.43
C SER A 456 10.17 -3.33 -12.55
N LEU A 457 11.47 -3.31 -12.82
CA LEU A 457 12.06 -2.60 -13.95
C LEU A 457 11.48 -3.12 -15.29
N ARG A 458 11.27 -4.45 -15.42
CA ARG A 458 10.66 -5.12 -16.59
C ARG A 458 9.26 -4.57 -16.88
N LEU A 459 8.33 -4.71 -15.91
CA LEU A 459 6.93 -4.32 -16.10
C LEU A 459 6.76 -2.81 -16.27
N THR A 460 7.62 -1.99 -15.66
CA THR A 460 7.60 -0.53 -15.89
C THR A 460 8.18 -0.15 -17.26
N ALA A 461 9.24 -0.82 -17.72
CA ALA A 461 9.82 -0.57 -19.05
C ALA A 461 8.82 -0.90 -20.17
N ASP A 462 8.05 -2.00 -20.03
CA ASP A 462 7.00 -2.41 -20.98
C ASP A 462 5.89 -1.36 -21.20
N ILE A 463 5.73 -0.40 -20.28
CA ILE A 463 4.75 0.69 -20.35
C ILE A 463 5.41 2.04 -20.68
N CYS A 464 6.62 2.29 -20.17
CA CYS A 464 7.33 3.57 -20.30
C CYS A 464 8.22 3.69 -21.55
N LEU A 465 8.30 2.66 -22.40
CA LEU A 465 9.09 2.61 -23.62
C LEU A 465 8.22 2.24 -24.83
N PRO A 466 8.62 2.61 -26.07
CA PRO A 466 7.92 2.18 -27.29
C PRO A 466 7.86 0.65 -27.41
N ILE A 467 6.77 0.14 -28.01
CA ILE A 467 6.46 -1.31 -28.12
C ILE A 467 7.56 -2.15 -28.77
N HIS A 468 8.42 -1.59 -29.63
CA HIS A 468 9.59 -2.29 -30.18
C HIS A 468 10.70 -2.59 -29.14
N ASN A 469 10.58 -2.04 -27.92
CA ASN A 469 11.39 -2.38 -26.74
C ASN A 469 10.60 -3.25 -25.75
N TRP A 470 9.39 -3.70 -26.08
CA TRP A 470 8.74 -4.71 -25.27
C TRP A 470 9.57 -5.99 -25.32
N GLY A 471 9.67 -6.70 -24.19
CA GLY A 471 10.45 -7.93 -24.13
C GLY A 471 11.96 -7.70 -23.91
N ILE A 472 12.42 -6.45 -23.90
CA ILE A 472 13.84 -6.07 -23.80
C ILE A 472 14.54 -6.69 -22.58
N PHE A 473 15.62 -7.43 -22.82
CA PHE A 473 16.47 -7.99 -21.77
C PHE A 473 17.12 -6.86 -20.94
N ILE A 474 17.43 -7.13 -19.67
CA ILE A 474 17.95 -6.09 -18.75
C ILE A 474 19.27 -5.49 -19.24
N GLU A 475 20.15 -6.27 -19.85
CA GLU A 475 21.41 -5.83 -20.44
C GLU A 475 21.18 -4.78 -21.53
N SER A 476 20.18 -5.02 -22.39
CA SER A 476 19.72 -4.07 -23.41
C SER A 476 18.99 -2.87 -22.79
N LEU A 477 18.22 -3.07 -21.71
CA LEU A 477 17.51 -2.00 -20.99
C LEU A 477 18.49 -1.03 -20.30
N LEU A 478 19.56 -1.55 -19.67
CA LEU A 478 20.63 -0.74 -19.09
C LEU A 478 21.37 0.05 -20.17
N ASN A 479 21.71 -0.59 -21.29
CA ASN A 479 22.34 0.11 -22.42
C ASN A 479 21.43 1.24 -22.97
N THR A 480 20.15 0.96 -23.17
CA THR A 480 19.17 1.92 -23.71
C THR A 480 18.87 3.10 -22.77
N LEU A 481 18.88 2.88 -21.45
CA LEU A 481 18.50 3.91 -20.47
C LEU A 481 19.66 4.64 -19.79
N ILE A 482 20.80 3.97 -19.57
CA ILE A 482 21.95 4.51 -18.83
C ILE A 482 23.31 4.25 -19.52
N HIS A 483 23.32 3.66 -20.71
CA HIS A 483 24.53 3.40 -21.51
C HIS A 483 25.59 2.54 -20.80
N ILE A 484 25.17 1.65 -19.90
CA ILE A 484 26.06 0.65 -19.28
C ILE A 484 26.02 -0.63 -20.10
N HIS A 485 27.21 -1.10 -20.52
CA HIS A 485 27.41 -2.40 -21.14
C HIS A 485 27.87 -3.42 -20.08
N THR A 486 26.95 -4.22 -19.54
CA THR A 486 27.27 -5.32 -18.61
C THR A 486 27.48 -6.64 -19.37
N LYS A 487 28.12 -7.64 -18.73
CA LYS A 487 28.34 -8.98 -19.33
C LYS A 487 27.29 -10.02 -18.95
N GLY A 488 26.11 -9.60 -18.49
CA GLY A 488 25.01 -10.50 -18.12
C GLY A 488 25.05 -11.08 -16.70
N SER A 489 26.15 -10.92 -15.95
CA SER A 489 26.19 -11.31 -14.53
C SER A 489 25.29 -10.39 -13.71
N ILE A 490 24.51 -10.98 -12.78
CA ILE A 490 23.65 -10.20 -11.87
C ILE A 490 24.46 -9.27 -10.96
N LEU A 491 25.75 -9.56 -10.72
CA LEU A 491 26.63 -8.71 -9.91
C LEU A 491 27.06 -7.43 -10.64
N ASP A 492 27.20 -7.46 -11.96
CA ASP A 492 27.39 -6.23 -12.78
C ASP A 492 26.10 -5.39 -12.84
N ILE A 493 24.94 -6.07 -12.77
CA ILE A 493 23.63 -5.55 -13.16
C ILE A 493 22.86 -4.96 -11.97
N LEU A 494 22.87 -5.62 -10.80
CA LEU A 494 22.12 -5.22 -9.62
C LEU A 494 22.48 -3.82 -9.08
N PRO A 495 23.76 -3.38 -9.08
CA PRO A 495 24.13 -2.00 -8.70
C PRO A 495 23.48 -0.92 -9.58
N ALA A 496 23.25 -1.23 -10.87
CA ALA A 496 22.68 -0.29 -11.83
C ALA A 496 21.18 -0.06 -11.63
N TYR A 497 20.46 -0.97 -10.95
CA TYR A 497 19.00 -0.92 -10.81
C TYR A 497 18.48 0.41 -10.26
N TYR A 498 19.17 1.03 -9.29
CA TYR A 498 18.73 2.30 -8.72
C TYR A 498 18.82 3.46 -9.73
N GLN A 499 19.78 3.44 -10.65
CA GLN A 499 19.88 4.45 -11.71
C GLN A 499 18.76 4.25 -12.74
N THR A 500 18.52 3.02 -13.16
CA THR A 500 17.42 2.62 -14.06
C THR A 500 16.05 2.97 -13.49
N TYR A 501 15.83 2.67 -12.20
CA TYR A 501 14.65 3.08 -11.43
C TYR A 501 14.41 4.59 -11.58
N ARG A 502 15.42 5.44 -11.31
CA ARG A 502 15.27 6.90 -11.35
C ARG A 502 14.97 7.46 -12.75
N ILE A 503 15.19 6.71 -13.82
CA ILE A 503 14.82 7.09 -15.19
C ILE A 503 13.40 6.62 -15.53
N LEU A 504 13.03 5.40 -15.11
CA LEU A 504 11.68 4.88 -15.27
C LEU A 504 10.66 5.65 -14.40
N ASP A 505 10.99 5.98 -13.16
CA ASP A 505 10.18 6.80 -12.24
C ASP A 505 9.87 8.19 -12.85
N LYS A 506 10.87 8.82 -13.49
CA LYS A 506 10.70 10.09 -14.24
C LYS A 506 9.87 9.96 -15.53
N LYS A 507 9.78 8.75 -16.12
CA LYS A 507 8.90 8.46 -17.25
C LYS A 507 7.47 8.22 -16.76
N LEU A 508 7.30 7.58 -15.59
CA LEU A 508 5.99 7.40 -14.94
C LEU A 508 5.30 8.72 -14.60
N GLU A 509 6.04 9.79 -14.31
CA GLU A 509 5.44 11.14 -14.15
C GLU A 509 4.83 11.73 -15.43
N LYS A 510 4.94 11.05 -16.58
CA LYS A 510 4.48 11.53 -17.90
C LYS A 510 3.51 10.59 -18.62
N ILE A 511 3.23 9.40 -18.06
CA ILE A 511 2.27 8.46 -18.68
C ILE A 511 0.83 8.85 -18.34
N ASP A 512 -0.09 8.57 -19.25
CA ASP A 512 -1.51 8.86 -19.07
C ASP A 512 -2.21 7.88 -18.11
N THR A 513 -3.48 8.14 -17.78
CA THR A 513 -4.28 7.31 -16.87
C THR A 513 -4.44 5.87 -17.37
N THR A 514 -4.62 5.68 -18.69
CA THR A 514 -4.77 4.35 -19.30
C THR A 514 -3.48 3.54 -19.13
N GLN A 515 -2.34 4.16 -19.36
CA GLN A 515 -1.02 3.57 -19.12
C GLN A 515 -0.77 3.25 -17.64
N GLN A 516 -1.25 4.10 -16.72
CA GLN A 516 -1.17 3.86 -15.27
C GLN A 516 -2.02 2.65 -14.86
N ASP A 517 -3.25 2.54 -15.37
CA ASP A 517 -4.12 1.38 -15.14
C ASP A 517 -3.54 0.10 -15.77
N MET A 518 -2.97 0.16 -16.97
CA MET A 518 -2.26 -0.97 -17.60
C MET A 518 -1.06 -1.45 -16.77
N LEU A 519 -0.25 -0.54 -16.23
CA LEU A 519 0.86 -0.90 -15.33
C LEU A 519 0.34 -1.56 -14.05
N PHE A 520 -0.68 -0.95 -13.43
CA PHE A 520 -1.32 -1.49 -12.23
C PHE A 520 -1.92 -2.90 -12.48
N HIS A 521 -2.51 -3.13 -13.66
CA HIS A 521 -3.01 -4.43 -14.09
C HIS A 521 -1.88 -5.47 -14.25
N LYS A 522 -0.78 -5.14 -14.95
CA LYS A 522 0.38 -6.03 -15.06
C LYS A 522 1.01 -6.32 -13.70
N MET A 523 1.14 -5.34 -12.81
CA MET A 523 1.64 -5.56 -11.44
C MET A 523 0.73 -6.47 -10.60
N CYS A 524 -0.60 -6.34 -10.72
CA CYS A 524 -1.53 -7.25 -10.06
C CYS A 524 -1.38 -8.69 -10.58
N LEU A 525 -1.41 -8.89 -11.89
CA LEU A 525 -1.27 -10.22 -12.49
C LEU A 525 0.08 -10.87 -12.12
N ALA A 526 1.18 -10.11 -12.13
CA ALA A 526 2.48 -10.61 -11.70
C ALA A 526 2.51 -11.05 -10.22
N ARG A 527 1.75 -10.39 -9.35
CA ARG A 527 1.56 -10.80 -7.94
C ARG A 527 0.76 -12.09 -7.83
N ALA A 528 -0.27 -12.30 -8.65
CA ALA A 528 -1.00 -13.57 -8.70
C ALA A 528 -0.13 -14.73 -9.24
N ILE A 529 0.58 -14.49 -10.34
CA ILE A 529 1.55 -15.44 -10.92
C ILE A 529 2.61 -15.83 -9.88
N GLY A 530 3.10 -14.86 -9.11
CA GLY A 530 4.02 -15.07 -8.01
C GLY A 530 3.56 -16.14 -7.00
N LYS A 531 2.28 -16.19 -6.62
CA LYS A 531 1.77 -17.18 -5.63
C LYS A 531 1.96 -18.65 -6.06
N PHE A 532 2.16 -18.92 -7.35
CA PHE A 532 2.39 -20.26 -7.88
C PHE A 532 3.55 -20.36 -8.87
N PHE A 533 4.45 -19.38 -8.91
CA PHE A 533 5.48 -19.27 -9.94
C PHE A 533 6.35 -20.54 -10.05
N ILE A 534 6.63 -21.18 -8.92
CA ILE A 534 7.03 -22.59 -8.87
C ILE A 534 5.75 -23.42 -8.61
N PRO A 535 5.21 -24.15 -9.62
CA PRO A 535 3.88 -24.76 -9.56
C PRO A 535 3.82 -26.05 -8.72
N SER A 536 4.97 -26.56 -8.26
CA SER A 536 5.12 -27.85 -7.56
C SER A 536 4.38 -27.97 -6.23
N ASN A 537 3.73 -26.91 -5.74
CA ASN A 537 2.82 -26.92 -4.60
C ASN A 537 1.35 -27.25 -4.98
N TYR A 538 1.04 -27.33 -6.29
CA TYR A 538 -0.33 -27.47 -6.82
C TYR A 538 -0.46 -28.60 -7.85
N TYR A 539 0.52 -28.76 -8.75
CA TYR A 539 0.59 -29.84 -9.74
C TYR A 539 2.05 -30.18 -10.03
N PHE A 540 2.33 -31.36 -10.61
CA PHE A 540 3.69 -31.70 -11.00
C PHE A 540 4.07 -30.99 -12.31
N SER A 541 5.19 -30.26 -12.32
CA SER A 541 5.78 -29.72 -13.55
C SER A 541 7.26 -29.41 -13.33
N GLU A 542 8.04 -29.52 -14.41
CA GLU A 542 9.45 -29.10 -14.49
C GLU A 542 9.60 -27.63 -14.93
N ASN A 543 8.51 -27.01 -15.40
CA ASN A 543 8.47 -25.61 -15.83
C ASN A 543 7.91 -24.69 -14.74
N TYR A 544 8.21 -23.39 -14.85
CA TYR A 544 7.55 -22.33 -14.07
C TYR A 544 6.07 -22.16 -14.45
N ALA A 545 5.34 -21.31 -13.73
CA ALA A 545 3.90 -21.05 -13.94
C ALA A 545 3.49 -20.70 -15.39
N PHE A 546 4.37 -20.09 -16.17
CA PHE A 546 4.17 -19.78 -17.59
C PHE A 546 5.42 -20.12 -18.41
N LEU A 547 5.18 -20.48 -19.68
CA LEU A 547 6.21 -20.78 -20.67
C LEU A 547 6.67 -19.51 -21.39
N GLU A 548 5.71 -18.68 -21.82
CA GLU A 548 5.93 -17.43 -22.55
C GLU A 548 5.00 -16.31 -22.06
N GLU A 549 5.49 -15.08 -22.04
CA GLU A 549 4.68 -13.85 -21.98
C GLU A 549 4.66 -13.20 -23.38
N THR A 550 3.57 -12.52 -23.74
CA THR A 550 3.45 -11.58 -24.87
C THR A 550 2.99 -10.20 -24.36
N PRO A 551 2.92 -9.12 -25.18
CA PRO A 551 2.38 -7.85 -24.74
C PRO A 551 0.99 -7.97 -24.09
N GLU A 552 0.08 -8.77 -24.69
CA GLU A 552 -1.30 -8.94 -24.25
C GLU A 552 -1.53 -10.10 -23.24
N ASP A 553 -0.81 -11.21 -23.32
CA ASP A 553 -1.19 -12.46 -22.65
C ASP A 553 -0.02 -13.34 -22.12
N TYR A 554 -0.37 -14.39 -21.39
CA TYR A 554 0.57 -15.39 -20.85
C TYR A 554 0.21 -16.80 -21.30
N ILE A 555 1.19 -17.53 -21.83
CA ILE A 555 1.06 -18.96 -22.11
C ILE A 555 1.38 -19.73 -20.83
N PHE A 556 0.36 -19.95 -20.02
CA PHE A 556 0.44 -20.72 -18.77
C PHE A 556 0.82 -22.18 -19.00
N THR A 557 1.62 -22.72 -18.08
CA THR A 557 2.05 -24.13 -18.05
C THR A 557 0.91 -25.09 -17.65
N TYR A 558 -0.11 -24.58 -16.95
CA TYR A 558 -1.30 -25.35 -16.60
C TYR A 558 -2.37 -25.24 -17.70
N ASP A 559 -2.63 -26.34 -18.41
CA ASP A 559 -3.66 -26.41 -19.46
C ASP A 559 -4.95 -27.14 -19.00
N GLY A 560 -4.91 -27.83 -17.86
CA GLY A 560 -6.01 -28.62 -17.33
C GLY A 560 -5.82 -30.14 -17.42
N THR A 561 -4.79 -30.61 -18.13
CA THR A 561 -4.44 -32.05 -18.23
C THR A 561 -3.62 -32.53 -17.04
N GLN A 562 -2.88 -31.63 -16.37
CA GLN A 562 -2.00 -31.99 -15.26
C GLN A 562 -2.82 -32.39 -14.03
N LYS A 563 -2.42 -33.48 -13.38
CA LYS A 563 -3.03 -33.94 -12.14
C LYS A 563 -2.67 -32.98 -10.99
N MET A 564 -3.69 -32.50 -10.28
CA MET A 564 -3.53 -31.68 -9.08
C MET A 564 -3.03 -32.51 -7.89
N GLN A 565 -2.29 -31.86 -6.98
CA GLN A 565 -1.80 -32.45 -5.74
C GLN A 565 -2.80 -32.23 -4.61
N ASP A 566 -3.02 -33.26 -3.79
CA ASP A 566 -3.85 -33.15 -2.59
C ASP A 566 -3.34 -32.06 -1.62
N PRO A 567 -4.23 -31.23 -1.01
CA PRO A 567 -5.69 -31.30 -1.03
C PRO A 567 -6.35 -30.44 -2.12
N TYR A 568 -5.62 -30.05 -3.17
CA TYR A 568 -6.13 -29.19 -4.24
C TYR A 568 -6.78 -29.97 -5.38
N TYR A 569 -7.80 -29.36 -5.96
CA TYR A 569 -8.30 -29.66 -7.30
C TYR A 569 -8.46 -28.34 -8.08
N SER A 570 -8.79 -28.43 -9.37
CA SER A 570 -8.86 -27.26 -10.24
C SER A 570 -10.27 -27.04 -10.80
N ILE A 571 -10.66 -25.77 -10.92
CA ILE A 571 -11.91 -25.35 -11.54
C ILE A 571 -11.62 -24.28 -12.58
N ARG A 572 -12.16 -24.45 -13.78
CA ARG A 572 -12.18 -23.46 -14.85
C ARG A 572 -13.57 -22.87 -14.97
N TYR A 573 -13.65 -21.55 -14.88
CA TYR A 573 -14.83 -20.80 -15.30
C TYR A 573 -14.59 -20.27 -16.71
N VAL A 574 -15.55 -20.52 -17.60
CA VAL A 574 -15.60 -19.96 -18.95
C VAL A 574 -16.77 -18.98 -19.00
N PHE A 575 -16.55 -17.81 -19.58
CA PHE A 575 -17.51 -16.72 -19.62
C PHE A 575 -17.94 -16.44 -21.07
N SER A 576 -19.25 -16.24 -21.26
CA SER A 576 -19.83 -15.81 -22.53
C SER A 576 -20.97 -14.82 -22.28
N TRP A 577 -21.25 -13.95 -23.25
CA TRP A 577 -22.33 -12.96 -23.20
C TRP A 577 -22.80 -12.62 -24.61
N ASP A 578 -23.93 -11.93 -24.74
CA ASP A 578 -24.53 -11.56 -26.03
C ASP A 578 -23.84 -10.31 -26.64
N ALA A 579 -22.57 -10.46 -27.03
CA ALA A 579 -21.76 -9.43 -27.70
C ALA A 579 -20.61 -10.06 -28.53
N GLU A 580 -20.08 -9.30 -29.49
CA GLU A 580 -18.93 -9.72 -30.32
C GLU A 580 -17.58 -9.69 -29.57
N GLU A 581 -17.46 -8.86 -28.53
CA GLU A 581 -16.28 -8.80 -27.66
C GLU A 581 -16.25 -9.96 -26.66
N LEU A 582 -15.07 -10.42 -26.23
CA LEU A 582 -14.95 -11.43 -25.18
C LEU A 582 -15.02 -10.81 -23.77
N PHE A 583 -15.69 -11.48 -22.82
CA PHE A 583 -15.71 -11.05 -21.42
C PHE A 583 -14.29 -10.99 -20.84
N PRO A 584 -13.85 -9.89 -20.20
CA PRO A 584 -12.45 -9.72 -19.80
C PRO A 584 -12.12 -10.38 -18.46
N ALA A 585 -11.83 -11.69 -18.45
CA ALA A 585 -11.48 -12.46 -17.25
C ALA A 585 -10.22 -11.95 -16.52
N LYS A 586 -9.33 -11.21 -17.21
CA LYS A 586 -8.20 -10.49 -16.61
C LYS A 586 -8.67 -9.46 -15.57
N SER A 587 -9.76 -8.73 -15.84
CA SER A 587 -10.38 -7.79 -14.90
C SER A 587 -10.93 -8.49 -13.66
N LEU A 588 -11.49 -9.69 -13.82
CA LEU A 588 -11.94 -10.55 -12.71
C LEU A 588 -10.75 -11.02 -11.85
N ALA A 589 -9.67 -11.49 -12.46
CA ALA A 589 -8.43 -11.82 -11.74
C ALA A 589 -7.92 -10.62 -10.91
N ILE A 590 -7.90 -9.42 -11.50
CA ILE A 590 -7.51 -8.18 -10.81
C ILE A 590 -8.45 -7.84 -9.65
N TRP A 591 -9.76 -8.08 -9.77
CA TRP A 591 -10.72 -7.92 -8.67
C TRP A 591 -10.41 -8.87 -7.50
N PHE A 592 -10.09 -10.16 -7.78
CA PHE A 592 -9.69 -11.13 -6.75
C PHE A 592 -8.40 -10.70 -6.02
N ILE A 593 -7.44 -10.13 -6.75
CA ILE A 593 -6.15 -9.65 -6.22
C ILE A 593 -6.35 -8.39 -5.38
N LYS A 594 -7.18 -7.43 -5.82
CA LYS A 594 -7.54 -6.22 -5.06
C LYS A 594 -8.20 -6.56 -3.72
N ASN A 595 -9.11 -7.54 -3.72
CA ASN A 595 -9.82 -8.00 -2.52
C ASN A 595 -9.01 -9.01 -1.68
N ARG A 596 -7.71 -9.19 -1.98
CA ARG A 596 -6.75 -10.01 -1.21
C ARG A 596 -7.14 -11.48 -1.03
N LEU A 597 -8.01 -12.03 -1.89
CA LEU A 597 -8.49 -13.41 -1.75
C LEU A 597 -7.36 -14.44 -1.86
N LEU A 598 -6.31 -14.11 -2.64
CA LEU A 598 -5.07 -14.89 -2.72
C LEU A 598 -4.23 -14.87 -1.44
N GLU A 599 -4.48 -13.94 -0.51
CA GLU A 599 -3.76 -13.77 0.77
C GLU A 599 -4.51 -14.39 1.95
N THR A 600 -5.85 -14.47 1.87
CA THR A 600 -6.72 -14.93 2.97
C THR A 600 -7.35 -16.31 2.77
N HIS A 601 -7.43 -16.81 1.54
CA HIS A 601 -8.04 -18.10 1.19
C HIS A 601 -7.04 -19.06 0.52
N LYS A 602 -7.32 -20.37 0.58
CA LYS A 602 -6.63 -21.43 -0.16
C LYS A 602 -7.01 -21.45 -1.64
N ILE A 603 -7.16 -20.27 -2.25
CA ILE A 603 -7.49 -20.04 -3.66
C ILE A 603 -6.25 -19.50 -4.37
N THR A 604 -5.92 -20.07 -5.52
CA THR A 604 -4.81 -19.65 -6.38
C THR A 604 -5.26 -19.65 -7.83
N ILE A 605 -4.94 -18.60 -8.59
CA ILE A 605 -5.21 -18.55 -10.04
C ILE A 605 -4.10 -19.34 -10.74
N LEU A 606 -4.43 -20.39 -11.48
CA LEU A 606 -3.47 -21.22 -12.25
C LEU A 606 -3.27 -20.72 -13.69
N ALA A 607 -4.33 -20.17 -14.29
CA ALA A 607 -4.30 -19.62 -15.65
C ALA A 607 -5.39 -18.57 -15.84
N VAL A 608 -5.10 -17.58 -16.68
CA VAL A 608 -6.05 -16.57 -17.16
C VAL A 608 -5.89 -16.46 -18.68
N LYS A 609 -6.98 -16.50 -19.44
CA LYS A 609 -6.99 -16.07 -20.85
C LYS A 609 -7.99 -14.91 -20.98
N GLU A 610 -8.44 -14.58 -22.18
CA GLU A 610 -9.44 -13.52 -22.37
C GLU A 610 -10.76 -13.89 -21.68
N ASN A 611 -11.44 -14.95 -22.11
CA ASN A 611 -12.79 -15.31 -21.64
C ASN A 611 -12.84 -16.40 -20.55
N GLN A 612 -11.69 -16.83 -20.00
CA GLN A 612 -11.66 -17.91 -19.01
C GLN A 612 -10.61 -17.70 -17.91
N ILE A 613 -10.93 -18.18 -16.71
CA ILE A 613 -10.03 -18.21 -15.55
C ILE A 613 -10.03 -19.61 -14.94
N THR A 614 -8.85 -20.12 -14.59
CA THR A 614 -8.70 -21.43 -13.94
C THR A 614 -8.05 -21.24 -12.58
N PHE A 615 -8.66 -21.80 -11.54
CA PHE A 615 -8.21 -21.74 -10.15
C PHE A 615 -7.76 -23.13 -9.66
N ALA A 616 -6.84 -23.15 -8.70
CA ALA A 616 -6.65 -24.24 -7.74
C ALA A 616 -7.35 -23.87 -6.43
N ILE A 617 -8.13 -24.80 -5.87
CA ILE A 617 -8.82 -24.64 -4.59
C ILE A 617 -8.84 -25.95 -3.80
N THR A 618 -9.19 -25.87 -2.51
CA THR A 618 -9.61 -27.02 -1.70
C THR A 618 -11.13 -27.03 -1.54
N ASN A 619 -11.71 -28.18 -1.20
CA ASN A 619 -13.17 -28.36 -1.05
C ASN A 619 -13.81 -27.38 -0.05
N GLU A 620 -13.04 -26.87 0.93
CA GLU A 620 -13.50 -25.86 1.90
C GLU A 620 -13.80 -24.49 1.26
N GLU A 621 -13.12 -24.15 0.16
CA GLU A 621 -13.21 -22.83 -0.50
C GLU A 621 -14.19 -22.83 -1.68
N TYR A 622 -14.74 -23.99 -2.06
CA TYR A 622 -15.54 -24.18 -3.27
C TYR A 622 -16.78 -23.28 -3.34
N SER A 623 -17.70 -23.43 -2.38
CA SER A 623 -18.94 -22.64 -2.33
C SER A 623 -18.69 -21.14 -2.17
N PHE A 624 -17.59 -20.77 -1.50
CA PHE A 624 -17.13 -19.40 -1.41
C PHE A 624 -16.65 -18.87 -2.77
N LEU A 625 -15.82 -19.62 -3.50
CA LEU A 625 -15.37 -19.24 -4.85
C LEU A 625 -16.57 -19.07 -5.80
N CYS A 626 -17.49 -20.02 -5.87
CA CYS A 626 -18.68 -19.92 -6.73
C CYS A 626 -19.52 -18.68 -6.38
N SER A 627 -19.73 -18.39 -5.09
CA SER A 627 -20.46 -17.20 -4.64
C SER A 627 -19.75 -15.90 -5.04
N ILE A 628 -18.42 -15.85 -4.90
CA ILE A 628 -17.62 -14.65 -5.18
C ILE A 628 -17.45 -14.40 -6.67
N VAL A 629 -17.29 -15.44 -7.50
CA VAL A 629 -17.28 -15.32 -8.98
C VAL A 629 -18.60 -14.72 -9.45
N ASN A 630 -19.74 -15.26 -9.01
CA ASN A 630 -21.07 -14.72 -9.31
C ASN A 630 -21.23 -13.26 -8.84
N GLN A 631 -20.80 -12.94 -7.61
CA GLN A 631 -20.88 -11.58 -7.08
C GLN A 631 -20.02 -10.58 -7.88
N ALA A 632 -18.78 -10.93 -8.21
CA ALA A 632 -17.86 -10.06 -8.94
C ALA A 632 -18.30 -9.84 -10.40
N ILE A 633 -18.88 -10.86 -11.05
CA ILE A 633 -19.48 -10.74 -12.38
C ILE A 633 -20.76 -9.90 -12.33
N GLY A 634 -21.63 -10.12 -11.33
CA GLY A 634 -22.81 -9.28 -11.11
C GLY A 634 -22.46 -7.80 -10.90
N GLN A 635 -21.41 -7.51 -10.11
CA GLN A 635 -20.87 -6.16 -9.98
C GLN A 635 -20.35 -5.61 -11.32
N TYR A 636 -19.62 -6.42 -12.10
CA TYR A 636 -19.09 -6.01 -13.39
C TYR A 636 -20.22 -5.68 -14.40
N VAL A 637 -21.27 -6.50 -14.45
CA VAL A 637 -22.45 -6.27 -15.32
C VAL A 637 -23.18 -4.98 -14.93
N ILE A 638 -23.43 -4.78 -13.63
CA ILE A 638 -24.09 -3.56 -13.11
C ILE A 638 -23.27 -2.30 -13.38
N LEU A 639 -21.93 -2.37 -13.29
CA LEU A 639 -21.05 -1.21 -13.45
C LEU A 639 -20.81 -0.79 -14.91
N ASN A 640 -21.04 -1.68 -15.88
CA ASN A 640 -20.75 -1.42 -17.31
C ASN A 640 -22.02 -1.44 -18.20
N GLU A 641 -23.21 -1.64 -17.63
CA GLU A 641 -24.49 -1.75 -18.35
C GLU A 641 -24.49 -2.84 -19.46
N THR A 642 -23.72 -3.91 -19.25
CA THR A 642 -23.45 -4.96 -20.26
C THR A 642 -24.54 -6.06 -20.30
N PRO A 643 -24.62 -6.85 -21.40
CA PRO A 643 -25.54 -7.98 -21.51
C PRO A 643 -25.28 -9.07 -20.45
N SER A 644 -26.28 -9.94 -20.25
CA SER A 644 -26.22 -11.05 -19.30
C SER A 644 -25.07 -12.01 -19.62
N VAL A 645 -24.21 -12.25 -18.64
CA VAL A 645 -23.09 -13.19 -18.72
C VAL A 645 -23.55 -14.59 -18.33
N SER A 646 -23.33 -15.57 -19.21
CA SER A 646 -23.35 -16.99 -18.88
C SER A 646 -22.00 -17.43 -18.32
N ILE A 647 -22.04 -18.35 -17.36
CA ILE A 647 -20.87 -18.83 -16.63
C ILE A 647 -20.90 -20.37 -16.68
N ASP A 648 -20.02 -20.95 -17.47
CA ASP A 648 -19.83 -22.40 -17.51
C ASP A 648 -18.73 -22.78 -16.50
N GLU A 649 -19.09 -23.58 -15.50
CA GLU A 649 -18.16 -24.10 -14.50
C GLU A 649 -17.70 -25.51 -14.88
N ILE A 650 -16.39 -25.71 -14.98
CA ILE A 650 -15.76 -26.97 -15.37
C ILE A 650 -14.77 -27.38 -14.28
N ILE A 651 -15.14 -28.40 -13.50
CA ILE A 651 -14.20 -29.09 -12.60
C ILE A 651 -13.20 -29.88 -13.47
N LEU A 652 -11.91 -29.65 -13.28
CA LEU A 652 -10.82 -30.24 -14.06
C LEU A 652 -10.06 -31.26 -13.20
N ASN A 653 -9.83 -32.46 -13.75
CA ASN A 653 -9.19 -33.58 -13.05
C ASN A 653 -9.76 -33.79 -11.64
N ASP A 654 -11.08 -33.95 -11.55
CA ASP A 654 -11.72 -34.44 -10.32
C ASP A 654 -11.21 -35.84 -9.96
N LYS A 655 -11.37 -36.23 -8.69
CA LYS A 655 -11.18 -37.61 -8.29
C LYS A 655 -12.29 -38.47 -8.92
N ILE A 656 -11.96 -39.75 -9.12
CA ILE A 656 -12.90 -40.75 -9.63
C ILE A 656 -14.14 -40.78 -8.72
N LEU A 657 -15.33 -40.76 -9.33
CA LEU A 657 -16.65 -40.95 -8.72
C LEU A 657 -16.73 -42.22 -7.85
#